data_AF-D8LVV0-F1
#
_entry.id   AF-D8LVV0-F1
#
_cell.length_a   1.000
_cell.length_b   1.000
_cell.length_c   1.000
_cell.angle_alpha   90.00
_cell.angle_beta   90.00
_cell.angle_gamma   90.00
#
_symmetry.space_group_name_H-M   'P 1'
#
loop_
_entity.id
_entity.type
_entity.pdbx_description
1 polymer ?
#
loop_
_entity_poly.entity_id
_entity_poly.type
_entity_poly.pdbx_seq_one_letter_code
_entity_poly.pdbx_strand_id
1 'polypeptide(L)'
;MTLLDAELRNDELGVVIAVLADGTVCAIDLRDADAAISRFSQAGDVATAFDLLHRNEAAGNTAMDKRQMHRQACLTFFAHLDFAQAFHHAWEARIAPTQLLPLFPELLLRPLPDSTVLTADLLGRNVHSVLEFVLATRKQHSSDPSAIRPDSELVKTAVNQAESELLEFLWKFHAENQGENRGEDKGEDQAENQAENRGESRVVDVALFRLLLNRGDPRLSGFIAGQTSCEEEDVRESLVSRGLYNALASFYVQKKRPRDALQLWRELGEGALREEGVDGVSLTCQFLRNRTETDTLELMRAFLPWVMDRNPDEGYKVVIFGEVSTVPIAGFVLSELERVGASNYRSSYIQYLVVMNHVDDPALTTEFILERIHLLLRQVQEHELDMAVARVADTPSLVRDQRGQILSFLENNQSYDASQVLAEIDASALFFEKVVVLGRLGRYEESLRIVVYELKSISYACSCCAKFPASSWYLLLRILFAEQDEECAMEREVTRRRRDSFREAALRVLEEHAYEIDPIEVLKIIPEDLTLQQLLQYYQSVVPHSTNVMREARIQRGMEQVRTNQLRRELNSIKNSYVIVNGGETCAVCGEEFRQDDCMVIDGEDKKVHERCCCKEKEIEVLNDLFLRVYLQK
;
A
#
# COMPACT_ATOMS: atom_id res chain seq x y z
N MET A 1 10.60 -58.04 25.00
CA MET A 1 11.33 -58.82 26.01
C MET A 1 11.21 -58.14 27.36
N THR A 2 11.08 -58.88 28.47
CA THR A 2 11.06 -58.35 29.83
C THR A 2 12.48 -58.31 30.39
N LEU A 3 13.02 -57.11 30.62
CA LEU A 3 14.33 -56.89 31.25
C LEU A 3 14.11 -56.50 32.72
N LEU A 4 14.85 -57.14 33.63
CA LEU A 4 14.79 -56.93 35.08
C LEU A 4 15.74 -55.80 35.49
N ASP A 5 15.20 -54.76 36.13
CA ASP A 5 15.98 -53.67 36.73
C ASP A 5 16.62 -54.12 38.05
N ALA A 6 17.94 -53.93 38.15
CA ALA A 6 18.64 -53.90 39.41
C ALA A 6 19.53 -52.65 39.43
N GLU A 7 19.01 -51.56 39.98
CA GLU A 7 19.80 -50.37 40.28
C GLU A 7 20.77 -50.66 41.43
N LEU A 8 22.07 -50.72 41.14
CA LEU A 8 23.13 -50.65 42.14
C LEU A 8 23.81 -49.29 42.05
N ARG A 9 23.52 -48.43 43.04
CA ARG A 9 24.21 -47.15 43.25
C ARG A 9 25.55 -47.40 43.94
N ASN A 10 26.65 -47.11 43.24
CA ASN A 10 27.94 -46.57 43.71
C ASN A 10 29.05 -47.01 42.75
N ASP A 11 29.65 -46.07 42.01
CA ASP A 11 31.00 -46.03 41.39
C ASP A 11 31.70 -47.29 40.80
N GLU A 12 31.06 -48.46 40.71
CA GLU A 12 31.67 -49.67 40.16
C GLU A 12 30.68 -50.45 39.27
N LEU A 13 31.00 -50.51 37.97
CA LEU A 13 30.52 -51.48 36.96
C LEU A 13 28.99 -51.60 36.81
N GLY A 14 28.40 -50.73 35.99
CA GLY A 14 27.08 -51.02 35.43
C GLY A 14 27.21 -52.11 34.36
N VAL A 15 26.57 -53.26 34.60
CA VAL A 15 26.49 -54.38 33.65
C VAL A 15 25.04 -54.52 33.21
N VAL A 16 24.77 -54.41 31.91
CA VAL A 16 23.44 -54.61 31.34
C VAL A 16 23.34 -56.03 30.81
N ILE A 17 22.36 -56.80 31.30
CA ILE A 17 22.12 -58.16 30.81
C ILE A 17 21.07 -58.10 29.71
N ALA A 18 21.44 -58.44 28.48
CA ALA A 18 20.54 -58.56 27.33
C ALA A 18 20.29 -60.03 26.99
N VAL A 19 19.06 -60.38 26.59
CA VAL A 19 18.74 -61.71 26.06
C VAL A 19 18.51 -61.56 24.57
N LEU A 20 19.17 -62.34 23.71
CA LEU A 20 19.03 -62.24 22.26
C LEU A 20 17.80 -63.02 21.78
N ALA A 21 17.37 -62.76 20.54
CA ALA A 21 16.21 -63.42 19.92
C ALA A 21 16.36 -64.95 19.80
N ASP A 22 17.59 -65.47 19.88
CA ASP A 22 17.92 -66.90 19.91
C ASP A 22 17.92 -67.51 21.33
N GLY A 23 17.61 -66.71 22.36
CA GLY A 23 17.55 -67.12 23.76
C GLY A 23 18.88 -67.07 24.51
N THR A 24 19.96 -66.57 23.90
CA THR A 24 21.25 -66.41 24.58
C THR A 24 21.27 -65.19 25.50
N VAL A 25 21.86 -65.34 26.70
CA VAL A 25 21.95 -64.27 27.70
C VAL A 25 23.37 -63.69 27.68
N CYS A 26 23.50 -62.40 27.37
CA CYS A 26 24.77 -61.68 27.29
C CYS A 26 24.84 -60.59 28.37
N ALA A 27 25.94 -60.58 29.13
CA ALA A 27 26.27 -59.51 30.06
C ALA A 27 27.14 -58.47 29.34
N ILE A 28 26.67 -57.23 29.24
CA ILE A 28 27.32 -56.12 28.55
C ILE A 28 27.93 -55.20 29.61
N ASP A 29 29.26 -55.13 29.64
CA ASP A 29 29.98 -54.11 30.41
C ASP A 29 29.79 -52.75 29.72
N LEU A 30 29.25 -51.76 30.45
CA LEU A 30 29.01 -50.41 29.92
C LEU A 30 30.33 -49.68 29.54
N ARG A 31 31.50 -50.20 29.89
CA ARG A 31 32.81 -49.68 29.43
C ARG A 31 33.13 -50.01 27.96
N ASP A 32 32.61 -51.13 27.46
CA ASP A 32 32.73 -51.59 26.06
C ASP A 32 31.40 -51.43 25.29
N ALA A 33 30.51 -50.57 25.81
CA ALA A 33 29.18 -50.34 25.26
C ALA A 33 29.22 -49.99 23.76
N ASP A 34 30.19 -49.21 23.30
CA ASP A 34 30.32 -48.81 21.89
C ASP A 34 30.51 -50.01 20.94
N ALA A 35 31.27 -51.03 21.37
CA ALA A 35 31.48 -52.24 20.60
C ALA A 35 30.23 -53.13 20.57
N ALA A 36 29.49 -53.20 21.68
CA ALA A 36 28.23 -53.92 21.76
C ALA A 36 27.14 -53.23 20.91
N ILE A 37 27.02 -51.91 21.03
CA ILE A 37 26.12 -51.06 20.24
C ILE A 37 26.40 -51.22 18.75
N SER A 38 27.67 -51.15 18.34
CA SER A 38 28.07 -51.37 16.93
C SER A 38 27.73 -52.78 16.44
N ARG A 39 27.91 -53.81 17.28
CA ARG A 39 27.55 -55.19 16.94
C ARG A 39 26.06 -55.38 16.76
N PHE A 40 25.23 -54.84 17.67
CA PHE A 40 23.77 -54.93 17.54
C PHE A 40 23.26 -54.16 16.34
N SER A 41 23.83 -52.99 16.05
CA SER A 41 23.55 -52.22 14.85
C SER A 41 23.88 -52.99 13.57
N GLN A 42 25.06 -53.62 13.49
CA GLN A 42 25.45 -54.46 12.35
C GLN A 42 24.63 -55.75 12.22
N ALA A 43 24.15 -56.30 13.33
CA ALA A 43 23.27 -57.48 13.35
C ALA A 43 21.81 -57.16 12.97
N GLY A 44 21.46 -55.88 12.81
CA GLY A 44 20.10 -55.42 12.46
C GLY A 44 19.16 -55.23 13.65
N ASP A 45 19.61 -55.43 14.89
CA ASP A 45 18.81 -55.18 16.10
C ASP A 45 18.95 -53.73 16.56
N VAL A 46 18.35 -52.83 15.77
CA VAL A 46 18.45 -51.37 15.96
C VAL A 46 17.79 -50.93 17.27
N ALA A 47 16.69 -51.58 17.69
CA ALA A 47 15.99 -51.25 18.92
C ALA A 47 16.86 -51.48 20.16
N THR A 48 17.49 -52.66 20.25
CA THR A 48 18.41 -52.97 21.37
C THR A 48 19.65 -52.07 21.34
N ALA A 49 20.13 -51.68 20.16
CA ALA A 49 21.25 -50.75 20.02
C ALA A 49 20.93 -49.33 20.55
N PHE A 50 19.74 -48.79 20.25
CA PHE A 50 19.31 -47.47 20.77
C PHE A 50 18.96 -47.51 22.26
N ASP A 51 18.33 -48.58 22.75
CA ASP A 51 18.07 -48.76 24.19
C ASP A 51 19.38 -48.77 25.00
N LEU A 52 20.41 -49.44 24.48
CA LEU A 52 21.75 -49.44 25.09
C LEU A 52 22.40 -48.06 25.03
N LEU A 53 22.25 -47.31 23.94
CA LEU A 53 22.77 -45.95 23.80
C LEU A 53 22.10 -44.99 24.82
N HIS A 54 20.78 -45.00 24.93
CA HIS A 54 20.04 -44.17 25.88
C HIS A 54 20.40 -44.49 27.35
N ARG A 55 20.58 -45.78 27.68
CA ARG A 55 21.01 -46.19 29.03
C ARG A 55 22.45 -45.80 29.34
N ASN A 56 23.35 -45.82 28.36
CA ASN A 56 24.73 -45.32 28.53
C ASN A 56 24.79 -43.82 28.75
N GLU A 57 23.96 -43.05 28.04
CA GLU A 57 23.82 -41.61 28.25
C GLU A 57 23.27 -41.28 29.63
N ALA A 58 22.24 -42.00 30.08
CA ALA A 58 21.69 -41.85 31.43
C ALA A 58 22.72 -42.17 32.53
N ALA A 59 23.68 -43.06 32.23
CA ALA A 59 24.79 -43.41 33.12
C ALA A 59 25.99 -42.43 33.02
N GLY A 60 25.94 -41.42 32.15
CA GLY A 60 27.01 -40.41 32.00
C GLY A 60 28.22 -40.85 31.17
N ASN A 61 28.15 -41.98 30.45
CA ASN A 61 29.22 -42.43 29.57
C ASN A 61 29.11 -41.75 28.20
N THR A 62 30.23 -41.22 27.68
CA THR A 62 30.31 -40.66 26.33
C THR A 62 30.36 -41.79 25.30
N ALA A 63 29.21 -42.27 24.87
CA ALA A 63 29.11 -43.24 23.78
C ALA A 63 29.20 -42.54 22.40
N MET A 64 29.44 -43.35 21.36
CA MET A 64 29.52 -42.99 19.93
C MET A 64 28.67 -41.79 19.47
N ASP A 65 29.15 -41.08 18.44
CA ASP A 65 28.39 -40.01 17.77
C ASP A 65 26.99 -40.51 17.34
N LYS A 66 25.95 -39.95 17.96
CA LYS A 66 24.53 -40.24 17.67
C LYS A 66 24.25 -40.21 16.17
N ARG A 67 24.87 -39.28 15.43
CA ARG A 67 24.67 -39.15 13.99
C ARG A 67 25.17 -40.37 13.24
N GLN A 68 26.29 -40.93 13.65
CA GLN A 68 26.86 -42.14 13.05
C GLN A 68 25.96 -43.37 13.31
N MET A 69 25.38 -43.46 14.51
CA MET A 69 24.40 -44.49 14.88
C MET A 69 23.12 -44.40 14.05
N HIS A 70 22.51 -43.22 13.97
CA HIS A 70 21.35 -42.98 13.13
C HIS A 70 21.66 -43.22 11.64
N ARG A 71 22.87 -42.88 11.18
CA ARG A 71 23.33 -43.19 9.82
C ARG A 71 23.39 -44.70 9.57
N GLN A 72 23.95 -45.48 10.49
CA GLN A 72 23.98 -46.94 10.35
C GLN A 72 22.58 -47.56 10.39
N ALA A 73 21.70 -47.07 11.27
CA ALA A 73 20.30 -47.47 11.33
C ALA A 73 19.54 -47.16 10.03
N CYS A 74 19.80 -46.00 9.43
CA CYS A 74 19.26 -45.65 8.11
C CYS A 74 19.67 -46.69 7.05
N LEU A 75 20.97 -47.05 6.99
CA LEU A 75 21.47 -48.07 6.05
C LEU A 75 20.79 -49.44 6.26
N THR A 76 20.62 -49.88 7.51
CA THR A 76 19.97 -51.16 7.80
C THR A 76 18.49 -51.16 7.44
N PHE A 77 17.73 -50.11 7.78
CA PHE A 77 16.31 -50.04 7.40
C PHE A 77 16.10 -49.94 5.87
N PHE A 78 16.98 -49.23 5.15
CA PHE A 78 16.98 -49.24 3.69
C PHE A 78 17.18 -50.66 3.13
N ALA A 79 18.12 -51.43 3.67
CA ALA A 79 18.36 -52.82 3.24
C ALA A 79 17.14 -53.73 3.45
N HIS A 80 16.30 -53.44 4.45
CA HIS A 80 15.06 -54.16 4.72
C HIS A 80 13.83 -53.60 3.97
N LEU A 81 14.03 -52.56 3.14
CA LEU A 81 12.97 -51.84 2.42
C LEU A 81 11.92 -51.18 3.34
N ASP A 82 12.29 -50.88 4.60
CA ASP A 82 11.48 -50.09 5.52
C ASP A 82 11.85 -48.60 5.38
N PHE A 83 11.29 -47.97 4.36
CA PHE A 83 11.62 -46.58 4.02
C PHE A 83 11.18 -45.58 5.10
N ALA A 84 10.10 -45.84 5.82
CA ALA A 84 9.59 -44.91 6.84
C ALA A 84 10.60 -44.75 7.99
N GLN A 85 11.10 -45.88 8.52
CA GLN A 85 12.14 -45.84 9.55
C GLN A 85 13.48 -45.35 8.99
N ALA A 86 13.80 -45.74 7.75
CA ALA A 86 15.04 -45.29 7.12
C ALA A 86 15.12 -43.76 7.01
N PHE A 87 14.08 -43.10 6.49
CA PHE A 87 14.04 -41.63 6.37
C PHE A 87 13.91 -40.92 7.73
N HIS A 88 13.26 -41.54 8.73
CA HIS A 88 13.26 -41.03 10.10
C HIS A 88 14.68 -40.97 10.67
N HIS A 89 15.43 -42.06 10.61
CA HIS A 89 16.82 -42.09 11.07
C HIS A 89 17.74 -41.23 10.19
N ALA A 90 17.44 -41.08 8.89
CA ALA A 90 18.19 -40.17 8.03
C ALA A 90 18.08 -38.70 8.47
N TRP A 91 16.90 -38.29 8.91
CA TRP A 91 16.65 -36.96 9.46
C TRP A 91 17.43 -36.73 10.75
N GLU A 92 17.32 -37.64 11.72
CA GLU A 92 18.04 -37.57 13.00
C GLU A 92 19.57 -37.58 12.82
N ALA A 93 20.07 -38.30 11.81
CA ALA A 93 21.47 -38.31 11.44
C ALA A 93 21.97 -37.00 10.78
N ARG A 94 21.05 -36.07 10.43
CA ARG A 94 21.33 -34.88 9.62
C ARG A 94 22.01 -35.24 8.28
N ILE A 95 21.56 -36.32 7.64
CA ILE A 95 22.06 -36.70 6.31
C ILE A 95 21.60 -35.66 5.29
N ALA A 96 22.54 -35.08 4.56
CA ALA A 96 22.24 -34.12 3.51
C ALA A 96 21.41 -34.78 2.39
N PRO A 97 20.35 -34.12 1.89
CA PRO A 97 19.52 -34.66 0.80
C PRO A 97 20.33 -35.02 -0.46
N THR A 98 21.42 -34.30 -0.73
CA THR A 98 22.36 -34.56 -1.84
C THR A 98 22.98 -35.96 -1.80
N GLN A 99 23.02 -36.62 -0.64
CA GLN A 99 23.53 -38.00 -0.49
C GLN A 99 22.47 -39.07 -0.83
N LEU A 100 21.18 -38.74 -0.69
CA LEU A 100 20.06 -39.65 -0.92
C LEU A 100 19.39 -39.45 -2.29
N LEU A 101 19.38 -38.23 -2.82
CA LEU A 101 18.82 -37.92 -4.14
C LEU A 101 19.43 -38.68 -5.32
N PRO A 102 20.71 -39.11 -5.33
CA PRO A 102 21.23 -39.93 -6.42
C PRO A 102 20.55 -41.31 -6.52
N LEU A 103 19.84 -41.76 -5.47
CA LEU A 103 18.97 -42.94 -5.54
C LEU A 103 17.75 -42.72 -6.47
N PHE A 104 17.38 -41.47 -6.73
CA PHE A 104 16.22 -41.06 -7.52
C PHE A 104 16.66 -40.21 -8.72
N PRO A 105 17.37 -40.80 -9.70
CA PRO A 105 17.98 -40.04 -10.80
C PRO A 105 16.97 -39.27 -11.65
N GLU A 106 15.72 -39.72 -11.73
CA GLU A 106 14.64 -39.05 -12.46
C GLU A 106 14.27 -37.67 -11.88
N LEU A 107 14.57 -37.44 -10.60
CA LEU A 107 14.29 -36.16 -9.93
C LEU A 107 15.40 -35.12 -10.15
N LEU A 108 16.52 -35.49 -10.77
CA LEU A 108 17.66 -34.61 -10.98
C LEU A 108 17.70 -34.07 -12.41
N LEU A 109 17.97 -32.76 -12.56
CA LEU A 109 18.23 -32.14 -13.87
C LEU A 109 19.64 -32.44 -14.37
N ARG A 110 20.59 -32.49 -13.45
CA ARG A 110 22.01 -32.77 -13.70
C ARG A 110 22.49 -33.81 -12.69
N PRO A 111 23.37 -34.75 -13.09
CA PRO A 111 23.97 -35.67 -12.14
C PRO A 111 24.78 -34.89 -11.11
N LEU A 112 24.60 -35.22 -9.83
CA LEU A 112 25.37 -34.66 -8.73
C LEU A 112 26.81 -35.20 -8.78
N PRO A 113 27.82 -34.42 -8.35
CA PRO A 113 29.19 -34.93 -8.21
C PRO A 113 29.22 -36.11 -7.24
N ASP A 114 30.17 -37.03 -7.46
CA ASP A 114 30.31 -38.26 -6.67
C ASP A 114 30.78 -37.98 -5.22
N SER A 115 29.96 -37.38 -4.37
CA SER A 115 30.14 -37.45 -2.91
C SER A 115 29.34 -38.63 -2.37
N THR A 116 29.70 -39.82 -2.87
CA THR A 116 28.89 -41.05 -2.90
C THR A 116 29.06 -41.95 -1.68
N VAL A 117 29.50 -41.44 -0.53
CA VAL A 117 29.81 -42.34 0.59
C VAL A 117 28.56 -43.12 1.00
N LEU A 118 27.44 -42.43 1.25
CA LEU A 118 26.21 -43.09 1.69
C LEU A 118 25.55 -43.91 0.58
N THR A 119 25.52 -43.38 -0.65
CA THR A 119 24.84 -44.02 -1.77
C THR A 119 25.57 -45.27 -2.25
N ALA A 120 26.92 -45.28 -2.24
CA ALA A 120 27.71 -46.46 -2.58
C ALA A 120 27.58 -47.57 -1.53
N ASP A 121 27.49 -47.20 -0.25
CA ASP A 121 27.23 -48.14 0.85
C ASP A 121 25.83 -48.79 0.74
N LEU A 122 24.83 -48.02 0.29
CA LEU A 122 23.44 -48.46 0.12
C LEU A 122 23.20 -49.33 -1.12
N LEU A 123 23.60 -48.85 -2.29
CA LEU A 123 23.23 -49.45 -3.58
C LEU A 123 24.08 -50.68 -3.93
N GLY A 124 25.31 -50.77 -3.39
CA GLY A 124 26.30 -51.70 -3.90
C GLY A 124 26.83 -51.30 -5.29
N ARG A 125 27.86 -51.99 -5.79
CA ARG A 125 28.67 -51.52 -6.94
C ARG A 125 27.94 -51.35 -8.27
N ASN A 126 26.77 -51.97 -8.47
CA ASN A 126 26.10 -52.08 -9.79
C ASN A 126 24.61 -51.67 -9.77
N VAL A 127 24.16 -50.93 -8.77
CA VAL A 127 22.77 -50.43 -8.69
C VAL A 127 22.82 -48.91 -8.73
N HIS A 128 21.94 -48.30 -9.53
CA HIS A 128 21.97 -46.87 -9.82
C HIS A 128 20.64 -46.15 -9.54
N SER A 129 19.61 -46.87 -9.07
CA SER A 129 18.33 -46.28 -8.69
C SER A 129 17.62 -47.08 -7.58
N VAL A 130 16.67 -46.45 -6.87
CA VAL A 130 15.80 -47.14 -5.91
C VAL A 130 15.02 -48.27 -6.58
N LEU A 131 14.59 -48.09 -7.83
CA LEU A 131 13.88 -49.13 -8.57
C LEU A 131 14.75 -50.38 -8.74
N GLU A 132 15.99 -50.22 -9.20
CA GLU A 132 16.94 -51.32 -9.35
C GLU A 132 17.28 -51.95 -7.99
N PHE A 133 17.42 -51.13 -6.94
CA PHE A 133 17.70 -51.59 -5.59
C PHE A 133 16.57 -52.45 -5.03
N VAL A 134 15.33 -51.95 -5.08
CA VAL A 134 14.13 -52.70 -4.66
C VAL A 134 14.02 -54.00 -5.46
N LEU A 135 14.27 -53.97 -6.76
CA LEU A 135 14.24 -55.16 -7.61
C LEU A 135 15.30 -56.19 -7.21
N ALA A 136 16.54 -55.77 -6.97
CA ALA A 136 17.62 -56.64 -6.54
C ALA A 136 17.34 -57.27 -5.17
N THR A 137 16.97 -56.45 -4.19
CA THR A 137 16.67 -56.88 -2.81
C THR A 137 15.48 -57.83 -2.78
N ARG A 138 14.39 -57.54 -3.50
CA ARG A 138 13.22 -58.41 -3.56
C ARG A 138 13.51 -59.73 -4.28
N LYS A 139 14.32 -59.73 -5.34
CA LYS A 139 14.74 -60.97 -6.03
C LYS A 139 15.58 -61.87 -5.15
N GLN A 140 16.44 -61.30 -4.30
CA GLN A 140 17.29 -62.07 -3.39
C GLN A 140 16.48 -62.80 -2.30
N HIS A 141 15.38 -62.20 -1.84
CA HIS A 141 14.54 -62.75 -0.77
C HIS A 141 13.31 -63.53 -1.26
N SER A 142 13.11 -63.64 -2.59
CA SER A 142 11.97 -64.33 -3.18
C SER A 142 12.29 -65.78 -3.52
N SER A 143 11.30 -66.65 -3.31
CA SER A 143 11.34 -68.04 -3.78
C SER A 143 11.16 -68.16 -5.30
N ASP A 144 10.59 -67.14 -5.96
CA ASP A 144 10.50 -67.02 -7.42
C ASP A 144 11.00 -65.65 -7.90
N PRO A 145 12.29 -65.54 -8.26
CA PRO A 145 12.90 -64.30 -8.75
C PRO A 145 12.38 -63.87 -10.13
N SER A 146 11.79 -64.78 -10.91
CA SER A 146 11.35 -64.53 -12.29
C SER A 146 10.03 -63.75 -12.35
N ALA A 147 9.19 -63.92 -11.33
CA ALA A 147 7.93 -63.21 -11.17
C ALA A 147 8.11 -61.72 -10.78
N ILE A 148 9.29 -61.35 -10.26
CA ILE A 148 9.58 -59.98 -9.79
C ILE A 148 10.09 -59.14 -10.95
N ARG A 149 9.15 -58.41 -11.55
CA ARG A 149 9.38 -57.47 -12.66
C ARG A 149 9.21 -56.02 -12.16
N PRO A 150 9.78 -55.02 -12.86
CA PRO A 150 9.58 -53.60 -12.51
C PRO A 150 8.11 -53.23 -12.35
N ASP A 151 7.24 -53.83 -13.17
CA ASP A 151 5.82 -53.54 -13.18
C ASP A 151 5.00 -54.25 -12.09
N SER A 152 5.63 -55.14 -11.31
CA SER A 152 4.95 -55.90 -10.26
C SER A 152 4.43 -54.98 -9.15
N GLU A 153 3.24 -55.26 -8.62
CA GLU A 153 2.64 -54.43 -7.57
C GLU A 153 3.54 -54.27 -6.35
N LEU A 154 4.24 -55.34 -5.94
CA LEU A 154 5.16 -55.32 -4.80
C LEU A 154 6.35 -54.35 -4.98
N VAL A 155 6.83 -54.18 -6.22
CA VAL A 155 7.92 -53.24 -6.53
C VAL A 155 7.36 -51.82 -6.61
N LYS A 156 6.22 -51.64 -7.29
CA LYS A 156 5.54 -50.34 -7.37
C LYS A 156 5.15 -49.78 -6.00
N THR A 157 4.63 -50.62 -5.10
CA THR A 157 4.27 -50.18 -3.74
C THR A 157 5.50 -49.76 -2.94
N ALA A 158 6.59 -50.51 -3.01
CA ALA A 158 7.84 -50.18 -2.33
C ALA A 158 8.48 -48.89 -2.87
N VAL A 159 8.53 -48.71 -4.20
CA VAL A 159 9.05 -47.48 -4.82
C VAL A 159 8.15 -46.28 -4.49
N ASN A 160 6.82 -46.44 -4.58
CA ASN A 160 5.88 -45.39 -4.20
C ASN A 160 6.01 -45.00 -2.72
N GLN A 161 6.27 -45.97 -1.83
CA GLN A 161 6.53 -45.71 -0.42
C GLN A 161 7.84 -44.93 -0.26
N ALA A 162 8.92 -45.35 -0.91
CA ALA A 162 10.20 -44.64 -0.89
C ALA A 162 10.07 -43.18 -1.36
N GLU A 163 9.33 -42.93 -2.45
CA GLU A 163 9.07 -41.57 -2.93
C GLU A 163 8.19 -40.75 -1.97
N SER A 164 7.22 -41.37 -1.32
CA SER A 164 6.33 -40.68 -0.36
C SER A 164 7.11 -40.24 0.88
N GLU A 165 7.97 -41.12 1.40
CA GLU A 165 8.83 -40.80 2.55
C GLU A 165 9.92 -39.78 2.16
N LEU A 166 10.47 -39.88 0.95
CA LEU A 166 11.37 -38.86 0.41
C LEU A 166 10.69 -37.49 0.32
N LEU A 167 9.42 -37.43 -0.10
CA LEU A 167 8.65 -36.18 -0.16
C LEU A 167 8.64 -35.49 1.20
N GLU A 168 8.20 -36.20 2.24
CA GLU A 168 8.10 -35.65 3.59
C GLU A 168 9.47 -35.27 4.16
N PHE A 169 10.51 -36.04 3.83
CA PHE A 169 11.89 -35.73 4.18
C PHE A 169 12.38 -34.42 3.52
N LEU A 170 12.22 -34.28 2.20
CA LEU A 170 12.61 -33.06 1.47
C LEU A 170 11.79 -31.84 1.90
N TRP A 171 10.49 -32.03 2.19
CA TRP A 171 9.62 -30.97 2.67
C TRP A 171 10.06 -30.42 4.03
N LYS A 172 10.49 -31.31 4.96
CA LYS A 172 11.07 -30.89 6.25
C LYS A 172 12.34 -30.06 6.06
N PHE A 173 13.24 -30.49 5.17
CA PHE A 173 14.46 -29.74 4.84
C PHE A 173 14.16 -28.38 4.21
N HIS A 174 13.21 -28.31 3.28
CA HIS A 174 12.76 -27.05 2.70
C HIS A 174 12.22 -26.08 3.76
N ALA A 175 11.40 -26.58 4.70
CA ALA A 175 10.83 -25.77 5.78
C ALA A 175 11.90 -25.25 6.76
N GLU A 176 12.92 -26.06 7.08
CA GLU A 176 14.05 -25.64 7.93
C GLU A 176 14.89 -24.54 7.26
N ASN A 177 15.21 -24.72 5.98
CA ASN A 177 15.96 -23.73 5.18
C ASN A 177 15.24 -22.38 5.05
N GLN A 178 13.90 -22.37 5.05
CA GLN A 178 13.13 -21.12 5.09
C GLN A 178 13.11 -20.45 6.47
N GLY A 179 13.20 -21.23 7.55
CA GLY A 179 13.23 -20.74 8.93
C GLY A 179 14.55 -20.07 9.30
N GLU A 180 15.67 -20.67 8.90
CA GLU A 180 17.01 -20.16 9.19
C GLU A 180 17.30 -18.82 8.47
N ASN A 181 16.81 -18.62 7.24
CA ASN A 181 16.95 -17.37 6.50
C ASN A 181 16.18 -16.16 7.10
N ARG A 182 15.39 -16.35 8.18
CA ARG A 182 14.69 -15.26 8.89
C ARG A 182 15.45 -14.74 10.12
N GLY A 183 16.53 -15.40 10.54
CA GLY A 183 17.31 -15.01 11.71
C GLY A 183 18.79 -14.85 11.38
N GLU A 184 19.33 -13.68 11.75
CA GLU A 184 20.75 -13.35 11.90
C GLU A 184 21.47 -12.66 10.71
N ASP A 185 21.79 -11.39 10.97
CA ASP A 185 22.78 -10.55 10.29
C ASP A 185 24.20 -11.02 10.70
N LYS A 186 24.96 -11.66 9.80
CA LYS A 186 26.33 -12.17 10.10
C LYS A 186 27.33 -12.02 8.93
N GLY A 187 28.39 -11.24 9.21
CA GLY A 187 29.82 -11.40 8.86
C GLY A 187 30.31 -11.78 7.44
N GLU A 188 31.31 -11.04 6.95
CA GLU A 188 31.89 -11.09 5.59
C GLU A 188 32.66 -12.39 5.21
N ASP A 189 33.03 -13.27 6.16
CA ASP A 189 33.79 -14.52 5.90
C ASP A 189 32.94 -15.71 5.38
N GLN A 190 31.64 -15.51 5.11
CA GLN A 190 30.68 -16.59 4.82
C GLN A 190 30.31 -16.77 3.33
N ALA A 191 30.90 -16.01 2.41
CA ALA A 191 30.48 -15.99 1.01
C ALA A 191 30.65 -17.34 0.27
N GLU A 192 31.71 -18.10 0.56
CA GLU A 192 31.93 -19.44 -0.04
C GLU A 192 30.95 -20.49 0.52
N ASN A 193 30.73 -20.52 1.85
CA ASN A 193 29.74 -21.40 2.48
C ASN A 193 28.29 -21.07 2.04
N GLN A 194 27.99 -19.80 1.75
CA GLN A 194 26.68 -19.39 1.25
C GLN A 194 26.42 -19.88 -0.19
N ALA A 195 27.45 -19.98 -1.03
CA ALA A 195 27.31 -20.48 -2.40
C ALA A 195 27.04 -21.99 -2.44
N GLU A 196 27.75 -22.77 -1.63
CA GLU A 196 27.50 -24.21 -1.48
C GLU A 196 26.10 -24.48 -0.90
N ASN A 197 25.71 -23.75 0.16
CA ASN A 197 24.38 -23.91 0.78
C ASN A 197 23.23 -23.50 -0.17
N ARG A 198 23.44 -22.51 -1.04
CA ARG A 198 22.48 -22.15 -2.11
C ARG A 198 22.34 -23.25 -3.16
N GLY A 199 23.45 -23.89 -3.54
CA GLY A 199 23.45 -25.02 -4.46
C GLY A 199 22.64 -26.20 -3.93
N GLU A 200 22.84 -26.55 -2.66
CA GLU A 200 22.10 -27.62 -1.99
C GLU A 200 20.59 -27.30 -1.88
N SER A 201 20.24 -26.07 -1.48
CA SER A 201 18.84 -25.64 -1.42
C SER A 201 18.14 -25.71 -2.79
N ARG A 202 18.82 -25.33 -3.88
CA ARG A 202 18.27 -25.46 -5.23
C ARG A 202 18.03 -26.92 -5.61
N VAL A 203 18.98 -27.81 -5.34
CA VAL A 203 18.84 -29.24 -5.66
C VAL A 203 17.65 -29.86 -4.91
N VAL A 204 17.50 -29.52 -3.62
CA VAL A 204 16.36 -29.96 -2.79
C VAL A 204 15.03 -29.47 -3.37
N ASP A 205 14.93 -28.17 -3.67
CA ASP A 205 13.69 -27.57 -4.16
C ASP A 205 13.30 -28.08 -5.54
N VAL A 206 14.27 -28.32 -6.43
CA VAL A 206 14.04 -28.90 -7.76
C VAL A 206 13.55 -30.35 -7.66
N ALA A 207 14.17 -31.16 -6.80
CA ALA A 207 13.75 -32.53 -6.58
C ALA A 207 12.34 -32.58 -5.96
N LEU A 208 12.07 -31.71 -4.98
CA LEU A 208 10.76 -31.58 -4.35
C LEU A 208 9.69 -31.14 -5.36
N PHE A 209 9.98 -30.14 -6.20
CA PHE A 209 9.11 -29.70 -7.28
C PHE A 209 8.75 -30.85 -8.22
N ARG A 210 9.75 -31.58 -8.73
CA ARG A 210 9.52 -32.71 -9.65
C ARG A 210 8.71 -33.82 -9.00
N LEU A 211 8.97 -34.11 -7.73
CA LEU A 211 8.28 -35.16 -7.01
C LEU A 211 6.81 -34.79 -6.74
N LEU A 212 6.52 -33.55 -6.34
CA LEU A 212 5.15 -33.02 -6.23
C LEU A 212 4.41 -33.07 -7.57
N LEU A 213 5.11 -32.70 -8.66
CA LEU A 213 4.56 -32.65 -10.01
C LEU A 213 4.27 -34.04 -10.58
N ASN A 214 5.17 -35.02 -10.37
CA ASN A 214 4.99 -36.40 -10.82
C ASN A 214 3.82 -37.08 -10.10
N ARG A 215 3.58 -36.74 -8.84
CA ARG A 215 2.52 -37.31 -8.01
C ARG A 215 1.17 -36.59 -8.12
N GLY A 216 1.14 -35.42 -8.78
CA GLY A 216 -0.06 -34.58 -8.83
C GLY A 216 -0.49 -34.10 -7.44
N ASP A 217 0.48 -33.83 -6.56
CA ASP A 217 0.20 -33.45 -5.18
C ASP A 217 -0.41 -32.03 -5.11
N PRO A 218 -1.51 -31.81 -4.37
CA PRO A 218 -2.16 -30.50 -4.28
C PRO A 218 -1.28 -29.41 -3.66
N ARG A 219 -0.21 -29.78 -2.94
CA ARG A 219 0.76 -28.85 -2.36
C ARG A 219 1.62 -28.13 -3.40
N LEU A 220 1.65 -28.62 -4.64
CA LEU A 220 2.47 -28.07 -5.72
C LEU A 220 2.23 -26.57 -5.95
N SER A 221 0.97 -26.15 -6.02
CA SER A 221 0.60 -24.74 -6.28
C SER A 221 1.09 -23.82 -5.15
N GLY A 222 0.91 -24.25 -3.89
CA GLY A 222 1.39 -23.53 -2.71
C GLY A 222 2.91 -23.48 -2.63
N PHE A 223 3.60 -24.58 -2.99
CA PHE A 223 5.06 -24.63 -3.02
C PHE A 223 5.63 -23.65 -4.04
N ILE A 224 5.12 -23.66 -5.28
CA ILE A 224 5.61 -22.80 -6.37
C ILE A 224 5.32 -21.31 -6.11
N ALA A 225 4.17 -21.00 -5.52
CA ALA A 225 3.84 -19.63 -5.13
C ALA A 225 4.68 -19.16 -3.92
N GLY A 226 5.23 -20.08 -3.13
CA GLY A 226 6.07 -19.82 -1.96
C GLY A 226 7.55 -19.61 -2.28
N GLN A 227 8.39 -19.39 -1.26
CA GLN A 227 9.80 -19.07 -1.47
C GLN A 227 10.65 -20.30 -1.83
N THR A 228 10.97 -20.45 -3.11
CA THR A 228 11.78 -21.56 -3.66
C THR A 228 13.09 -21.05 -4.29
N SER A 229 14.14 -21.85 -4.15
CA SER A 229 15.44 -21.72 -4.83
C SER A 229 15.43 -22.21 -6.29
N CYS A 230 14.32 -22.79 -6.78
CA CYS A 230 14.15 -23.17 -8.19
C CYS A 230 14.37 -21.99 -9.14
N GLU A 231 14.97 -22.24 -10.30
CA GLU A 231 15.10 -21.29 -11.41
C GLU A 231 14.11 -21.60 -12.55
N GLU A 232 13.99 -20.68 -13.51
CA GLU A 232 13.07 -20.84 -14.65
C GLU A 232 13.40 -22.09 -15.48
N GLU A 233 14.69 -22.37 -15.70
CA GLU A 233 15.16 -23.55 -16.43
C GLU A 233 14.71 -24.87 -15.78
N ASP A 234 14.52 -24.85 -14.45
CA ASP A 234 14.20 -26.05 -13.69
C ASP A 234 12.70 -26.42 -13.78
N VAL A 235 11.86 -25.40 -13.94
CA VAL A 235 10.40 -25.49 -13.74
C VAL A 235 9.63 -25.39 -15.06
N ARG A 236 10.07 -24.52 -15.99
CA ARG A 236 9.28 -24.08 -17.14
C ARG A 236 8.84 -25.22 -18.06
N GLU A 237 9.78 -26.04 -18.54
CA GLU A 237 9.46 -27.12 -19.48
C GLU A 237 8.53 -28.17 -18.86
N SER A 238 8.75 -28.46 -17.57
CA SER A 238 7.97 -29.45 -16.81
C SER A 238 6.51 -29.01 -16.58
N LEU A 239 6.26 -27.72 -16.37
CA LEU A 239 4.91 -27.18 -16.21
C LEU A 239 4.20 -27.00 -17.56
N VAL A 240 4.90 -26.49 -18.57
CA VAL A 240 4.34 -26.27 -19.92
C VAL A 240 3.92 -27.58 -20.56
N SER A 241 4.74 -28.63 -20.45
CA SER A 241 4.42 -29.96 -20.99
C SER A 241 3.18 -30.59 -20.36
N ARG A 242 2.82 -30.17 -19.13
CA ARG A 242 1.63 -30.63 -18.40
C ARG A 242 0.44 -29.65 -18.49
N GLY A 243 0.59 -28.53 -19.19
CA GLY A 243 -0.46 -27.52 -19.33
C GLY A 243 -0.77 -26.74 -18.03
N LEU A 244 0.16 -26.71 -17.07
CA LEU A 244 -0.01 -26.03 -15.78
C LEU A 244 0.53 -24.59 -15.86
N TYR A 245 -0.17 -23.73 -16.60
CA TYR A 245 0.27 -22.36 -16.88
C TYR A 245 0.04 -21.41 -15.70
N ASN A 246 -1.02 -21.61 -14.92
CA ASN A 246 -1.28 -20.80 -13.73
C ASN A 246 -0.21 -21.01 -12.64
N ALA A 247 0.26 -22.25 -12.48
CA ALA A 247 1.39 -22.54 -11.59
C ALA A 247 2.66 -21.82 -12.06
N LEU A 248 2.92 -21.80 -13.37
CA LEU A 248 4.06 -21.08 -13.94
C LEU A 248 3.93 -19.55 -13.78
N ALA A 249 2.72 -19.00 -13.94
CA ALA A 249 2.47 -17.59 -13.68
C ALA A 249 2.70 -17.24 -12.20
N SER A 250 2.25 -18.09 -11.28
CA SER A 250 2.50 -17.94 -9.83
C SER A 250 3.98 -17.97 -9.50
N PHE A 251 4.76 -18.82 -10.18
CA PHE A 251 6.22 -18.84 -10.09
C PHE A 251 6.85 -17.51 -10.53
N TYR A 252 6.40 -16.94 -11.65
CA TYR A 252 6.92 -15.65 -12.12
C TYR A 252 6.57 -14.49 -11.18
N VAL A 253 5.38 -14.49 -10.57
CA VAL A 253 5.02 -13.53 -9.51
C VAL A 253 6.01 -13.65 -8.35
N GLN A 254 6.28 -14.86 -7.90
CA GLN A 254 7.21 -15.14 -6.82
C GLN A 254 8.65 -14.69 -7.12
N LYS A 255 9.10 -14.82 -8.38
CA LYS A 255 10.40 -14.33 -8.86
C LYS A 255 10.45 -12.83 -9.16
N LYS A 256 9.45 -12.05 -8.73
CA LYS A 256 9.34 -10.60 -8.98
C LYS A 256 9.34 -10.24 -10.48
N ARG A 257 8.76 -11.12 -11.30
CA ARG A 257 8.58 -10.93 -12.75
C ARG A 257 7.08 -10.91 -13.10
N PRO A 258 6.31 -9.93 -12.58
CA PRO A 258 4.86 -9.90 -12.74
C PRO A 258 4.41 -9.75 -14.19
N ARG A 259 5.23 -9.12 -15.04
CA ARG A 259 4.93 -8.93 -16.47
C ARG A 259 4.82 -10.26 -17.22
N ASP A 260 5.69 -11.22 -16.90
CA ASP A 260 5.67 -12.54 -17.54
C ASP A 260 4.47 -13.37 -17.07
N ALA A 261 4.10 -13.26 -15.79
CA ALA A 261 2.89 -13.87 -15.24
C ALA A 261 1.62 -13.34 -15.93
N LEU A 262 1.50 -12.01 -16.04
CA LEU A 262 0.39 -11.34 -16.72
C LEU A 262 0.31 -11.71 -18.21
N GLN A 263 1.45 -11.92 -18.87
CA GLN A 263 1.51 -12.37 -20.26
C GLN A 263 0.95 -13.79 -20.42
N LEU A 264 1.28 -14.72 -19.52
CA LEU A 264 0.71 -16.06 -19.51
C LEU A 264 -0.81 -16.04 -19.26
N TRP A 265 -1.28 -15.24 -18.29
CA TRP A 265 -2.71 -15.11 -18.04
C TRP A 265 -3.45 -14.45 -19.20
N ARG A 266 -2.83 -13.50 -19.90
CA ARG A 266 -3.37 -12.97 -21.14
C ARG A 266 -3.51 -14.05 -22.20
N GLU A 267 -2.49 -14.87 -22.42
CA GLU A 267 -2.53 -15.96 -23.41
C GLU A 267 -3.60 -17.02 -23.05
N LEU A 268 -3.81 -17.29 -21.76
CA LEU A 268 -4.92 -18.11 -21.26
C LEU A 268 -6.28 -17.46 -21.53
N GLY A 269 -6.45 -16.17 -21.22
CA GLY A 269 -7.70 -15.44 -21.41
C GLY A 269 -8.04 -15.20 -22.89
N GLU A 270 -7.03 -15.08 -23.76
CA GLU A 270 -7.23 -14.95 -25.19
C GLU A 270 -7.58 -16.30 -25.87
N GLY A 271 -7.28 -17.42 -25.19
CA GLY A 271 -7.52 -18.79 -25.63
C GLY A 271 -6.37 -19.40 -26.45
N ALA A 272 -5.20 -18.75 -26.46
CA ALA A 272 -3.98 -19.28 -27.07
C ALA A 272 -3.39 -20.45 -26.25
N LEU A 273 -3.50 -20.35 -24.92
CA LEU A 273 -3.24 -21.42 -23.97
C LEU A 273 -4.56 -21.88 -23.34
N ARG A 274 -4.61 -23.13 -22.86
CA ARG A 274 -5.81 -23.68 -22.21
C ARG A 274 -5.42 -24.50 -20.98
N GLU A 275 -6.08 -24.21 -19.87
CA GLU A 275 -6.00 -24.93 -18.62
C GLU A 275 -7.43 -25.05 -18.06
N GLU A 276 -7.83 -26.24 -17.62
CA GLU A 276 -9.20 -26.48 -17.16
C GLU A 276 -9.49 -25.74 -15.85
N GLY A 277 -10.62 -25.02 -15.79
CA GLY A 277 -11.05 -24.31 -14.59
C GLY A 277 -10.28 -23.02 -14.27
N VAL A 278 -9.43 -22.55 -15.19
CA VAL A 278 -8.60 -21.36 -15.01
C VAL A 278 -9.02 -20.27 -16.00
N ASP A 279 -9.46 -19.13 -15.47
CA ASP A 279 -9.76 -17.93 -16.27
C ASP A 279 -8.64 -16.89 -16.11
N GLY A 280 -7.92 -16.66 -17.22
CA GLY A 280 -6.84 -15.69 -17.28
C GLY A 280 -7.29 -14.23 -17.09
N VAL A 281 -8.53 -13.88 -17.48
CA VAL A 281 -9.07 -12.52 -17.26
C VAL A 281 -9.24 -12.28 -15.76
N SER A 282 -9.97 -13.17 -15.09
CA SER A 282 -10.21 -13.08 -13.64
C SER A 282 -8.90 -13.05 -12.83
N LEU A 283 -7.92 -13.89 -13.17
CA LEU A 283 -6.63 -13.92 -12.48
C LEU A 283 -5.83 -12.62 -12.68
N THR A 284 -5.81 -12.08 -13.91
CA THR A 284 -5.19 -10.79 -14.20
C THR A 284 -5.83 -9.68 -13.38
N CYS A 285 -7.15 -9.62 -13.34
CA CYS A 285 -7.90 -8.63 -12.57
C CYS A 285 -7.63 -8.75 -11.07
N GLN A 286 -7.67 -9.96 -10.52
CA GLN A 286 -7.39 -10.22 -9.11
C GLN A 286 -5.97 -9.80 -8.74
N PHE A 287 -4.98 -10.11 -9.59
CA PHE A 287 -3.60 -9.76 -9.37
C PHE A 287 -3.39 -8.24 -9.39
N LEU A 288 -3.88 -7.54 -10.42
CA LEU A 288 -3.74 -6.09 -10.52
C LEU A 288 -4.48 -5.35 -9.40
N ARG A 289 -5.62 -5.88 -8.94
CA ARG A 289 -6.41 -5.26 -7.87
C ARG A 289 -5.72 -5.32 -6.50
N ASN A 290 -5.12 -6.45 -6.18
CA ASN A 290 -4.56 -6.73 -4.84
C ASN A 290 -3.08 -6.34 -4.70
N ARG A 291 -2.46 -5.76 -5.75
CA ARG A 291 -1.04 -5.40 -5.77
C ARG A 291 -0.86 -3.95 -5.34
N THR A 292 0.14 -3.68 -4.49
CA THR A 292 0.46 -2.34 -3.94
C THR A 292 1.80 -1.78 -4.40
N GLU A 293 2.53 -2.52 -5.23
CA GLU A 293 3.89 -2.15 -5.65
C GLU A 293 3.87 -0.96 -6.63
N THR A 294 4.98 -0.21 -6.69
CA THR A 294 5.07 1.05 -7.46
C THR A 294 4.92 0.86 -8.97
N ASP A 295 5.28 -0.31 -9.50
CA ASP A 295 5.17 -0.68 -10.91
C ASP A 295 3.74 -1.06 -11.33
N THR A 296 2.80 -1.17 -10.38
CA THR A 296 1.41 -1.60 -10.65
C THR A 296 0.75 -0.72 -11.70
N LEU A 297 0.96 0.60 -11.65
CA LEU A 297 0.40 1.54 -12.63
C LEU A 297 0.96 1.32 -14.04
N GLU A 298 2.23 0.94 -14.18
CA GLU A 298 2.85 0.60 -15.47
C GLU A 298 2.29 -0.70 -16.03
N LEU A 299 2.09 -1.70 -15.16
CA LEU A 299 1.45 -2.96 -15.52
C LEU A 299 -0.02 -2.72 -15.93
N MET A 300 -0.76 -1.89 -15.20
CA MET A 300 -2.11 -1.50 -15.58
C MET A 300 -2.13 -0.85 -16.96
N ARG A 301 -1.22 0.08 -17.27
CA ARG A 301 -1.13 0.66 -18.62
C ARG A 301 -0.91 -0.39 -19.71
N ALA A 302 -0.12 -1.42 -19.43
CA ALA A 302 0.19 -2.47 -20.40
C ALA A 302 -0.93 -3.51 -20.57
N PHE A 303 -1.63 -3.87 -19.49
CA PHE A 303 -2.55 -5.02 -19.47
C PHE A 303 -4.03 -4.64 -19.33
N LEU A 304 -4.37 -3.42 -18.90
CA LEU A 304 -5.77 -3.00 -18.82
C LEU A 304 -6.48 -2.97 -20.19
N PRO A 305 -5.86 -2.57 -21.33
CA PRO A 305 -6.55 -2.51 -22.62
C PRO A 305 -7.14 -3.86 -23.06
N TRP A 306 -6.39 -4.96 -22.95
CA TRP A 306 -6.88 -6.28 -23.38
C TRP A 306 -7.95 -6.84 -22.43
N VAL A 307 -7.84 -6.55 -21.13
CA VAL A 307 -8.86 -6.92 -20.14
C VAL A 307 -10.17 -6.20 -20.49
N MET A 308 -10.09 -4.90 -20.79
CA MET A 308 -11.26 -4.12 -21.18
C MET A 308 -11.87 -4.57 -22.51
N ASP A 309 -11.06 -5.05 -23.46
CA ASP A 309 -11.57 -5.61 -24.72
C ASP A 309 -12.33 -6.92 -24.53
N ARG A 310 -11.93 -7.75 -23.56
CA ARG A 310 -12.54 -9.05 -23.28
C ARG A 310 -13.71 -8.97 -22.30
N ASN A 311 -13.55 -8.21 -21.22
CA ASN A 311 -14.54 -8.03 -20.17
C ASN A 311 -14.44 -6.60 -19.57
N PRO A 312 -15.21 -5.65 -20.11
CA PRO A 312 -15.25 -4.27 -19.63
C PRO A 312 -15.60 -4.14 -18.15
N ASP A 313 -16.50 -4.97 -17.62
CA ASP A 313 -16.95 -4.92 -16.23
C ASP A 313 -15.81 -5.22 -15.26
N GLU A 314 -15.05 -6.28 -15.52
CA GLU A 314 -13.90 -6.63 -14.68
C GLU A 314 -12.75 -5.63 -14.83
N GLY A 315 -12.50 -5.11 -16.04
CA GLY A 315 -11.53 -4.04 -16.27
C GLY A 315 -11.87 -2.77 -15.48
N TYR A 316 -13.14 -2.37 -15.48
CA TYR A 316 -13.62 -1.22 -14.71
C TYR A 316 -13.51 -1.44 -13.19
N LYS A 317 -13.79 -2.65 -12.69
CA LYS A 317 -13.60 -2.99 -11.27
C LYS A 317 -12.14 -2.86 -10.83
N VAL A 318 -11.18 -3.24 -11.68
CA VAL A 318 -9.74 -3.07 -11.38
C VAL A 318 -9.39 -1.60 -11.19
N VAL A 319 -9.98 -0.71 -11.99
CA VAL A 319 -9.71 0.74 -11.95
C VAL A 319 -10.22 1.40 -10.68
N ILE A 320 -11.39 0.99 -10.18
CA ILE A 320 -12.08 1.64 -9.05
C ILE A 320 -11.79 0.98 -7.71
N PHE A 321 -11.73 -0.36 -7.69
CA PHE A 321 -11.59 -1.14 -6.46
C PHE A 321 -10.15 -1.65 -6.25
N GLY A 322 -9.18 -1.16 -7.03
CA GLY A 322 -7.76 -1.45 -6.85
C GLY A 322 -7.21 -0.87 -5.55
N GLU A 323 -6.20 -1.53 -4.97
CA GLU A 323 -5.47 -1.01 -3.81
C GLU A 323 -4.62 0.22 -4.16
N VAL A 324 -4.15 0.32 -5.41
CA VAL A 324 -3.40 1.47 -5.92
C VAL A 324 -4.36 2.43 -6.63
N SER A 325 -4.30 3.72 -6.25
CA SER A 325 -5.08 4.77 -6.89
C SER A 325 -4.69 4.96 -8.36
N THR A 326 -5.69 4.96 -9.24
CA THR A 326 -5.50 5.17 -10.68
C THR A 326 -5.43 6.66 -11.09
N VAL A 327 -5.54 7.58 -10.14
CA VAL A 327 -5.46 9.04 -10.38
C VAL A 327 -4.23 9.45 -11.22
N PRO A 328 -3.00 8.94 -10.98
CA PRO A 328 -1.83 9.31 -11.78
C PRO A 328 -1.90 8.87 -13.25
N ILE A 329 -2.78 7.91 -13.57
CA ILE A 329 -2.99 7.39 -14.91
C ILE A 329 -4.39 7.71 -15.45
N ALA A 330 -5.13 8.63 -14.80
CA ALA A 330 -6.52 8.94 -15.10
C ALA A 330 -6.77 9.27 -16.58
N GLY A 331 -5.90 10.08 -17.21
CA GLY A 331 -6.03 10.43 -18.63
C GLY A 331 -5.98 9.21 -19.56
N PHE A 332 -5.14 8.22 -19.25
CA PHE A 332 -5.07 6.96 -19.99
C PHE A 332 -6.32 6.11 -19.76
N VAL A 333 -6.76 5.98 -18.51
CA VAL A 333 -7.97 5.22 -18.18
C VAL A 333 -9.20 5.83 -18.86
N LEU A 334 -9.34 7.16 -18.85
CA LEU A 334 -10.42 7.85 -19.54
C LEU A 334 -10.42 7.60 -21.05
N SER A 335 -9.24 7.59 -21.69
CA SER A 335 -9.14 7.24 -23.12
C SER A 335 -9.50 5.79 -23.41
N GLU A 336 -9.13 4.85 -22.53
CA GLU A 336 -9.52 3.44 -22.69
C GLU A 336 -11.02 3.22 -22.46
N LEU A 337 -11.61 3.88 -21.45
CA LEU A 337 -13.05 3.82 -21.20
C LEU A 337 -13.86 4.43 -22.35
N GLU A 338 -13.36 5.50 -22.98
CA GLU A 338 -13.96 6.09 -24.17
C GLU A 338 -13.87 5.14 -25.38
N ARG A 339 -12.73 4.47 -25.58
CA ARG A 339 -12.52 3.49 -26.65
C ARG A 339 -13.47 2.29 -26.55
N VAL A 340 -13.71 1.79 -25.35
CA VAL A 340 -14.63 0.66 -25.10
C VAL A 340 -16.08 1.05 -25.41
N GLY A 341 -16.43 2.34 -25.29
CA GLY A 341 -17.72 2.86 -25.73
C GLY A 341 -18.94 2.38 -24.93
N ALA A 342 -18.73 1.78 -23.75
CA ALA A 342 -19.82 1.39 -22.85
C ALA A 342 -20.34 2.63 -22.08
N SER A 343 -21.66 2.80 -22.09
CA SER A 343 -22.30 4.12 -21.95
C SER A 343 -22.25 4.78 -20.56
N ASN A 344 -21.58 4.19 -19.56
CA ASN A 344 -21.58 4.71 -18.19
C ASN A 344 -20.25 4.60 -17.43
N TYR A 345 -19.26 3.84 -17.91
CA TYR A 345 -18.01 3.68 -17.15
C TYR A 345 -17.19 4.97 -17.09
N ARG A 346 -17.11 5.71 -18.20
CA ARG A 346 -16.38 6.99 -18.23
C ARG A 346 -16.95 7.96 -17.20
N SER A 347 -18.25 8.23 -17.27
CA SER A 347 -18.99 9.08 -16.32
C SER A 347 -18.79 8.65 -14.87
N SER A 348 -18.91 7.35 -14.62
CA SER A 348 -18.76 6.81 -13.26
C SER A 348 -17.31 6.88 -12.76
N TYR A 349 -16.32 6.76 -13.65
CA TYR A 349 -14.92 6.97 -13.31
C TYR A 349 -14.62 8.45 -13.04
N ILE A 350 -15.19 9.38 -13.81
CA ILE A 350 -15.10 10.81 -13.53
C ILE A 350 -15.71 11.13 -12.16
N GLN A 351 -16.87 10.56 -11.84
CA GLN A 351 -17.47 10.68 -10.51
C GLN A 351 -16.54 10.14 -9.43
N TYR A 352 -15.89 9.00 -9.64
CA TYR A 352 -14.90 8.45 -8.71
C TYR A 352 -13.70 9.40 -8.53
N LEU A 353 -13.19 10.01 -9.59
CA LEU A 353 -12.08 10.97 -9.51
C LEU A 353 -12.48 12.24 -8.74
N VAL A 354 -13.63 12.83 -9.07
CA VAL A 354 -14.06 14.11 -8.52
C VAL A 354 -14.61 13.96 -7.09
N VAL A 355 -15.45 12.96 -6.83
CA VAL A 355 -16.16 12.81 -5.55
C VAL A 355 -15.34 12.05 -4.51
N MET A 356 -14.72 10.93 -4.91
CA MET A 356 -14.00 10.07 -3.95
C MET A 356 -12.54 10.47 -3.77
N ASN A 357 -11.88 10.95 -4.83
CA ASN A 357 -10.46 11.32 -4.80
C ASN A 357 -10.23 12.84 -4.75
N HIS A 358 -11.29 13.66 -4.81
CA HIS A 358 -11.21 15.12 -4.77
C HIS A 358 -10.20 15.71 -5.78
N VAL A 359 -10.19 15.17 -7.01
CA VAL A 359 -9.32 15.66 -8.07
C VAL A 359 -9.80 17.04 -8.55
N ASP A 360 -9.01 18.07 -8.28
CA ASP A 360 -9.25 19.46 -8.69
C ASP A 360 -8.73 19.76 -10.10
N ASP A 361 -9.17 18.97 -11.07
CA ASP A 361 -8.89 19.25 -12.48
C ASP A 361 -10.07 20.01 -13.12
N PRO A 362 -9.85 21.21 -13.71
CA PRO A 362 -10.93 21.98 -14.31
C PRO A 362 -11.67 21.26 -15.42
N ALA A 363 -10.99 20.47 -16.27
CA ALA A 363 -11.66 19.78 -17.37
C ALA A 363 -12.59 18.68 -16.83
N LEU A 364 -12.09 17.85 -15.91
CA LEU A 364 -12.88 16.75 -15.31
C LEU A 364 -14.05 17.26 -14.46
N THR A 365 -13.83 18.28 -13.64
CA THR A 365 -14.88 18.84 -12.79
C THR A 365 -15.95 19.54 -13.60
N THR A 366 -15.59 20.16 -14.73
CA THR A 366 -16.55 20.74 -15.69
C THR A 366 -17.34 19.65 -16.41
N GLU A 367 -16.68 18.61 -16.93
CA GLU A 367 -17.35 17.46 -17.55
C GLU A 367 -18.36 16.82 -16.59
N PHE A 368 -17.94 16.58 -15.33
CA PHE A 368 -18.79 16.01 -14.28
C PHE A 368 -20.05 16.83 -14.01
N ILE A 369 -19.91 18.15 -13.81
CA ILE A 369 -21.07 18.97 -13.45
C ILE A 369 -22.01 19.19 -14.64
N LEU A 370 -21.46 19.34 -15.85
CA LEU A 370 -22.25 19.48 -17.07
C LEU A 370 -23.07 18.22 -17.35
N GLU A 371 -22.49 17.03 -17.21
CA GLU A 371 -23.22 15.77 -17.38
C GLU A 371 -24.43 15.68 -16.43
N ARG A 372 -24.25 16.07 -15.16
CA ARG A 372 -25.33 16.08 -14.17
C ARG A 372 -26.40 17.12 -14.49
N ILE A 373 -26.01 18.29 -14.96
CA ILE A 373 -26.94 19.34 -15.42
C ILE A 373 -27.72 18.85 -16.64
N HIS A 374 -27.07 18.23 -17.62
CA HIS A 374 -27.74 17.67 -18.80
C HIS A 374 -28.72 16.57 -18.43
N LEU A 375 -28.34 15.66 -17.51
CA LEU A 375 -29.25 14.63 -16.99
C LEU A 375 -30.47 15.27 -16.30
N LEU A 376 -30.26 16.29 -15.48
CA LEU A 376 -31.33 17.03 -14.81
C LEU A 376 -32.27 17.66 -15.85
N LEU A 377 -31.73 18.42 -16.81
CA LEU A 377 -32.52 19.10 -17.84
C LEU A 377 -33.29 18.13 -18.73
N ARG A 378 -32.69 16.97 -19.05
CA ARG A 378 -33.36 15.90 -19.78
C ARG A 378 -34.57 15.38 -19.01
N GLN A 379 -34.42 15.09 -17.72
CA GLN A 379 -35.54 14.64 -16.88
C GLN A 379 -36.64 15.71 -16.74
N VAL A 380 -36.24 16.98 -16.62
CA VAL A 380 -37.16 18.12 -16.59
C VAL A 380 -37.96 18.20 -17.89
N GLN A 381 -37.33 18.00 -19.04
CA GLN A 381 -38.01 17.99 -20.34
C GLN A 381 -38.90 16.76 -20.54
N GLU A 382 -38.43 15.55 -20.17
CA GLU A 382 -39.18 14.30 -20.29
C GLU A 382 -40.46 14.29 -19.43
N HIS A 383 -40.44 14.98 -18.30
CA HIS A 383 -41.56 15.04 -17.35
C HIS A 383 -42.28 16.40 -17.31
N GLU A 384 -41.96 17.33 -18.22
CA GLU A 384 -42.54 18.68 -18.31
C GLU A 384 -42.57 19.42 -16.96
N LEU A 385 -41.47 19.34 -16.21
CA LEU A 385 -41.37 19.91 -14.87
C LEU A 385 -41.11 21.42 -14.93
N ASP A 386 -41.79 22.17 -14.06
CA ASP A 386 -41.47 23.58 -13.85
C ASP A 386 -40.33 23.73 -12.84
N MET A 387 -39.23 24.34 -13.30
CA MET A 387 -38.02 24.58 -12.50
C MET A 387 -37.93 26.02 -11.98
N ALA A 388 -38.82 26.92 -12.42
CA ALA A 388 -38.90 28.32 -12.03
C ALA A 388 -39.56 28.47 -10.64
N VAL A 389 -38.88 27.97 -9.62
CA VAL A 389 -39.38 27.94 -8.24
C VAL A 389 -38.81 29.09 -7.40
N ALA A 390 -39.60 29.60 -6.45
CA ALA A 390 -39.20 30.69 -5.57
C ALA A 390 -38.19 30.26 -4.48
N ARG A 391 -38.23 28.97 -4.07
CA ARG A 391 -37.29 28.39 -3.10
C ARG A 391 -36.77 27.06 -3.63
N VAL A 392 -35.52 26.74 -3.34
CA VAL A 392 -34.92 25.44 -3.70
C VAL A 392 -35.75 24.25 -3.17
N ALA A 393 -36.35 24.38 -1.97
CA ALA A 393 -37.20 23.35 -1.37
C ALA A 393 -38.49 23.06 -2.16
N ASP A 394 -38.95 24.02 -2.97
CA ASP A 394 -40.14 23.89 -3.79
C ASP A 394 -39.85 23.17 -5.12
N THR A 395 -38.58 22.79 -5.37
CA THR A 395 -38.19 21.99 -6.54
C THR A 395 -38.99 20.68 -6.58
N PRO A 396 -39.48 20.26 -7.77
CA PRO A 396 -40.21 19.01 -7.95
C PRO A 396 -39.47 17.82 -7.33
N SER A 397 -40.20 16.97 -6.61
CA SER A 397 -39.62 15.88 -5.79
C SER A 397 -38.76 14.91 -6.60
N LEU A 398 -39.10 14.68 -7.86
CA LEU A 398 -38.36 13.78 -8.76
C LEU A 398 -36.89 14.20 -8.95
N VAL A 399 -36.63 15.50 -9.01
CA VAL A 399 -35.32 16.06 -9.36
C VAL A 399 -34.67 16.87 -8.22
N ARG A 400 -35.38 17.00 -7.09
CA ARG A 400 -34.95 17.80 -5.94
C ARG A 400 -33.57 17.40 -5.42
N ASP A 401 -33.35 16.10 -5.24
CA ASP A 401 -32.08 15.60 -4.69
C ASP A 401 -30.92 15.84 -5.66
N GLN A 402 -31.15 15.63 -6.96
CA GLN A 402 -30.16 15.90 -8.00
C GLN A 402 -29.80 17.39 -8.06
N ARG A 403 -30.80 18.27 -8.05
CA ARG A 403 -30.61 19.73 -8.03
C ARG A 403 -29.84 20.17 -6.79
N GLY A 404 -30.19 19.65 -5.61
CA GLY A 404 -29.47 19.93 -4.36
C GLY A 404 -28.01 19.51 -4.42
N GLN A 405 -27.70 18.34 -4.99
CA GLN A 405 -26.33 17.90 -5.19
C GLN A 405 -25.55 18.77 -6.19
N ILE A 406 -26.19 19.23 -7.27
CA ILE A 406 -25.60 20.16 -8.25
C ILE A 406 -25.26 21.49 -7.58
N LEU A 407 -26.20 22.08 -6.84
CA LEU A 407 -25.96 23.33 -6.11
C LEU A 407 -24.83 23.19 -5.09
N SER A 408 -24.86 22.11 -4.29
CA SER A 408 -23.80 21.82 -3.32
C SER A 408 -22.43 21.67 -4.00
N PHE A 409 -22.37 21.04 -5.17
CA PHE A 409 -21.13 20.94 -5.93
C PHE A 409 -20.65 22.31 -6.43
N LEU A 410 -21.55 23.11 -7.03
CA LEU A 410 -21.22 24.43 -7.58
C LEU A 410 -20.74 25.42 -6.51
N GLU A 411 -21.28 25.33 -5.28
CA GLU A 411 -20.88 26.18 -4.15
C GLU A 411 -19.53 25.76 -3.54
N ASN A 412 -19.25 24.47 -3.45
CA ASN A 412 -18.08 23.95 -2.73
C ASN A 412 -16.85 23.73 -3.62
N ASN A 413 -17.03 23.46 -4.92
CA ASN A 413 -15.94 23.18 -5.84
C ASN A 413 -15.48 24.45 -6.57
N GLN A 414 -14.18 24.73 -6.53
CA GLN A 414 -13.57 25.93 -7.15
C GLN A 414 -12.74 25.60 -8.40
N SER A 415 -12.81 24.38 -8.94
CA SER A 415 -12.00 23.95 -10.07
C SER A 415 -12.75 23.98 -11.41
N TYR A 416 -14.10 23.85 -11.44
CA TYR A 416 -14.87 23.85 -12.70
C TYR A 416 -14.80 25.17 -13.51
N ASP A 417 -14.96 25.13 -14.83
CA ASP A 417 -15.07 26.31 -15.70
C ASP A 417 -16.48 26.92 -15.60
N ALA A 418 -16.58 27.99 -14.80
CA ALA A 418 -17.84 28.70 -14.59
C ALA A 418 -18.40 29.35 -15.87
N SER A 419 -17.56 29.71 -16.85
CA SER A 419 -18.02 30.32 -18.10
C SER A 419 -18.73 29.29 -18.97
N GLN A 420 -18.17 28.09 -19.07
CA GLN A 420 -18.76 26.99 -19.80
C GLN A 420 -20.07 26.52 -19.16
N VAL A 421 -20.09 26.37 -17.83
CA VAL A 421 -21.31 26.02 -17.09
C VAL A 421 -22.40 27.06 -17.29
N LEU A 422 -22.06 28.36 -17.25
CA LEU A 422 -23.02 29.44 -17.47
C LEU A 422 -23.65 29.37 -18.87
N ALA A 423 -22.85 29.13 -19.91
CA ALA A 423 -23.33 29.05 -21.29
C ALA A 423 -24.36 27.92 -21.47
N GLU A 424 -24.16 26.79 -20.80
CA GLU A 424 -25.08 25.64 -20.86
C GLU A 424 -26.39 25.89 -20.11
N ILE A 425 -26.35 26.58 -18.97
CA ILE A 425 -27.56 26.85 -18.17
C ILE A 425 -28.29 28.13 -18.57
N ASP A 426 -27.74 28.97 -19.45
CA ASP A 426 -28.26 30.31 -19.76
C ASP A 426 -29.72 30.30 -20.24
N ALA A 427 -30.09 29.33 -21.07
CA ALA A 427 -31.47 29.19 -21.57
C ALA A 427 -32.43 28.52 -20.56
N SER A 428 -31.92 27.96 -19.45
CA SER A 428 -32.71 27.18 -18.49
C SER A 428 -33.26 28.02 -17.33
N ALA A 429 -34.32 27.52 -16.68
CA ALA A 429 -34.87 28.11 -15.44
C ALA A 429 -34.08 27.71 -14.17
N LEU A 430 -32.80 27.36 -14.29
CA LEU A 430 -31.89 27.02 -13.19
C LEU A 430 -31.32 28.29 -12.53
N PHE A 431 -32.19 29.13 -11.97
CA PHE A 431 -31.82 30.46 -11.47
C PHE A 431 -30.86 30.42 -10.28
N PHE A 432 -31.01 29.49 -9.34
CA PHE A 432 -30.10 29.35 -8.19
C PHE A 432 -28.68 28.98 -8.65
N GLU A 433 -28.58 28.06 -9.61
CA GLU A 433 -27.33 27.62 -10.21
C GLU A 433 -26.63 28.79 -10.94
N LYS A 434 -27.40 29.57 -11.72
CA LYS A 434 -26.90 30.80 -12.37
C LYS A 434 -26.33 31.80 -11.37
N VAL A 435 -27.02 32.02 -10.25
CA VAL A 435 -26.56 32.95 -9.18
C VAL A 435 -25.22 32.51 -8.61
N VAL A 436 -25.05 31.21 -8.31
CA VAL A 436 -23.78 30.66 -7.81
C VAL A 436 -22.67 30.83 -8.83
N VAL A 437 -22.92 30.48 -10.09
CA VAL A 437 -21.94 30.54 -11.18
C VAL A 437 -21.54 31.98 -11.54
N LEU A 438 -22.51 32.92 -11.60
CA LEU A 438 -22.25 34.34 -11.86
C LEU A 438 -21.47 34.99 -10.71
N GLY A 439 -21.77 34.63 -9.46
CA GLY A 439 -20.98 35.03 -8.30
C GLY A 439 -19.52 34.61 -8.44
N ARG A 440 -19.27 33.38 -8.92
CA ARG A 440 -17.93 32.87 -9.17
C ARG A 440 -17.20 33.59 -10.31
N LEU A 441 -17.91 34.02 -11.35
CA LEU A 441 -17.35 34.83 -12.44
C LEU A 441 -17.12 36.31 -12.06
N GLY A 442 -17.48 36.72 -10.84
CA GLY A 442 -17.44 38.12 -10.42
C GLY A 442 -18.51 39.00 -11.07
N ARG A 443 -19.50 38.40 -11.75
CA ARG A 443 -20.63 39.08 -12.41
C ARG A 443 -21.77 39.29 -11.41
N TYR A 444 -21.46 39.96 -10.30
CA TYR A 444 -22.37 40.10 -9.16
C TYR A 444 -23.64 40.88 -9.48
N GLU A 445 -23.55 41.91 -10.34
CA GLU A 445 -24.74 42.69 -10.74
C GLU A 445 -25.77 41.82 -11.46
N GLU A 446 -25.33 41.02 -12.43
CA GLU A 446 -26.22 40.11 -13.18
C GLU A 446 -26.82 39.05 -12.26
N SER A 447 -26.01 38.51 -11.35
CA SER A 447 -26.47 37.58 -10.32
C SER A 447 -27.59 38.21 -9.47
N LEU A 448 -27.40 39.44 -8.98
CA LEU A 448 -28.39 40.13 -8.15
C LEU A 448 -29.66 40.48 -8.94
N ARG A 449 -29.54 40.82 -10.22
CA ARG A 449 -30.70 41.03 -11.11
C ARG A 449 -31.56 39.78 -11.22
N ILE A 450 -30.95 38.60 -11.40
CA ILE A 450 -31.70 37.33 -11.42
C ILE A 450 -32.45 37.12 -10.09
N VAL A 451 -31.79 37.36 -8.96
CA VAL A 451 -32.43 37.19 -7.64
C VAL A 451 -33.61 38.16 -7.43
N VAL A 452 -33.43 39.42 -7.83
CA VAL A 452 -34.43 40.48 -7.62
C VAL A 452 -35.61 40.33 -8.58
N TYR A 453 -35.36 40.04 -9.86
CA TYR A 453 -36.39 40.02 -10.90
C TYR A 453 -37.04 38.65 -11.10
N GLU A 454 -36.24 37.59 -11.17
CA GLU A 454 -36.74 36.22 -11.42
C GLU A 454 -37.18 35.55 -10.13
N LEU A 455 -36.31 35.50 -9.11
CA LEU A 455 -36.63 34.85 -7.82
C LEU A 455 -37.50 35.72 -6.90
N LYS A 456 -37.59 37.03 -7.16
CA LYS A 456 -38.37 38.02 -6.39
C LYS A 456 -38.12 37.95 -4.87
N SER A 457 -36.87 37.67 -4.48
CA SER A 457 -36.49 37.42 -3.09
C SER A 457 -35.38 38.34 -2.62
N ILE A 458 -35.76 39.43 -1.95
CA ILE A 458 -34.81 40.40 -1.38
C ILE A 458 -33.98 39.77 -0.26
N SER A 459 -34.56 38.87 0.54
CA SER A 459 -33.83 38.17 1.60
C SER A 459 -32.73 37.27 1.05
N TYR A 460 -32.98 36.61 -0.09
CA TYR A 460 -31.93 35.84 -0.77
C TYR A 460 -30.87 36.76 -1.38
N ALA A 461 -31.25 37.93 -1.93
CA ALA A 461 -30.29 38.92 -2.42
C ALA A 461 -29.36 39.42 -1.30
N CYS A 462 -29.89 39.73 -0.11
CA CYS A 462 -29.08 40.08 1.06
C CYS A 462 -28.11 38.95 1.46
N SER A 463 -28.59 37.70 1.42
CA SER A 463 -27.76 36.52 1.71
C SER A 463 -26.62 36.37 0.69
N CYS A 464 -26.86 36.70 -0.59
CA CYS A 464 -25.82 36.76 -1.61
C CYS A 464 -24.83 37.91 -1.36
N CYS A 465 -25.31 39.11 -1.04
CA CYS A 465 -24.45 40.26 -0.74
C CYS A 465 -23.50 40.00 0.44
N ALA A 466 -23.94 39.25 1.46
CA ALA A 466 -23.09 38.83 2.57
C ALA A 466 -21.97 37.86 2.16
N LYS A 467 -22.16 37.08 1.07
CA LYS A 467 -21.14 36.17 0.51
C LYS A 467 -20.24 36.85 -0.53
N PHE A 468 -20.73 37.87 -1.20
CA PHE A 468 -20.02 38.60 -2.24
C PHE A 468 -19.15 39.74 -1.66
N PRO A 469 -18.31 40.42 -2.47
CA PRO A 469 -17.57 41.59 -1.99
C PRO A 469 -18.50 42.69 -1.48
N ALA A 470 -18.03 43.52 -0.54
CA ALA A 470 -18.83 44.59 0.10
C ALA A 470 -19.49 45.56 -0.90
N SER A 471 -18.91 45.76 -2.08
CA SER A 471 -19.50 46.55 -3.18
C SER A 471 -20.82 45.98 -3.72
N SER A 472 -21.15 44.73 -3.41
CA SER A 472 -22.40 44.08 -3.83
C SER A 472 -23.62 44.66 -3.14
N TRP A 473 -23.47 45.19 -1.92
CA TRP A 473 -24.54 45.93 -1.24
C TRP A 473 -24.91 47.20 -2.01
N TYR A 474 -23.91 47.92 -2.53
CA TYR A 474 -24.12 49.06 -3.42
C TYR A 474 -24.85 48.64 -4.70
N LEU A 475 -24.45 47.52 -5.32
CA LEU A 475 -25.11 47.00 -6.52
C LEU A 475 -26.58 46.65 -6.27
N LEU A 476 -26.90 45.98 -5.15
CA LEU A 476 -28.27 45.64 -4.78
C LEU A 476 -29.12 46.90 -4.58
N LEU A 477 -28.64 47.87 -3.80
CA LEU A 477 -29.35 49.13 -3.59
C LEU A 477 -29.54 49.89 -4.90
N ARG A 478 -28.53 49.89 -5.77
CA ARG A 478 -28.64 50.50 -7.11
C ARG A 478 -29.73 49.82 -7.93
N ILE A 479 -29.81 48.49 -7.95
CA ILE A 479 -30.88 47.77 -8.66
C ILE A 479 -32.26 48.14 -8.08
N LEU A 480 -32.40 48.18 -6.75
CA LEU A 480 -33.69 48.49 -6.11
C LEU A 480 -34.14 49.95 -6.30
N PHE A 481 -33.20 50.90 -6.31
CA PHE A 481 -33.50 52.32 -6.50
C PHE A 481 -33.61 52.73 -7.98
N ALA A 482 -33.00 51.97 -8.91
CA ALA A 482 -32.97 52.24 -10.34
C ALA A 482 -34.19 51.71 -11.13
N GLU A 483 -35.22 51.17 -10.48
CA GLU A 483 -36.49 50.75 -11.14
C GLU A 483 -37.31 51.98 -11.61
N GLN A 484 -36.68 52.91 -12.34
CA GLN A 484 -37.25 54.18 -12.78
C GLN A 484 -37.60 54.23 -14.29
N ASP A 485 -37.04 53.33 -15.12
CA ASP A 485 -36.90 53.62 -16.57
C ASP A 485 -37.67 52.75 -17.59
N GLU A 486 -38.63 51.90 -17.19
CA GLU A 486 -39.56 51.30 -18.17
C GLU A 486 -40.88 52.08 -18.26
N GLU A 487 -40.86 53.17 -19.04
CA GLU A 487 -42.04 53.95 -19.41
C GLU A 487 -42.94 53.18 -20.39
N CYS A 488 -43.74 52.24 -19.88
CA CYS A 488 -44.89 51.73 -20.63
C CYS A 488 -46.17 52.41 -20.17
N ALA A 489 -46.73 53.28 -21.02
CA ALA A 489 -47.83 54.19 -20.69
C ALA A 489 -49.16 53.51 -20.30
N MET A 490 -49.29 52.19 -20.48
CA MET A 490 -50.55 51.45 -20.31
C MET A 490 -50.76 50.87 -18.88
N GLU A 491 -49.73 50.81 -18.02
CA GLU A 491 -49.80 50.15 -16.69
C GLU A 491 -49.34 51.02 -15.51
N ARG A 492 -49.65 52.32 -15.53
CA ARG A 492 -49.14 53.32 -14.57
C ARG A 492 -49.39 53.01 -13.08
N GLU A 493 -50.47 52.32 -12.72
CA GLU A 493 -50.75 51.96 -11.32
C GLU A 493 -49.96 50.73 -10.84
N VAL A 494 -49.76 49.73 -11.71
CA VAL A 494 -49.03 48.50 -11.39
C VAL A 494 -47.53 48.81 -11.27
N THR A 495 -46.99 49.61 -12.18
CA THR A 495 -45.60 50.08 -12.13
C THR A 495 -45.34 50.96 -10.91
N ARG A 496 -46.30 51.79 -10.49
CA ARG A 496 -46.18 52.58 -9.25
C ARG A 496 -46.12 51.69 -8.00
N ARG A 497 -47.02 50.72 -7.86
CA ARG A 497 -47.01 49.78 -6.71
C ARG A 497 -45.72 48.96 -6.63
N ARG A 498 -45.20 48.54 -7.79
CA ARG A 498 -43.93 47.80 -7.88
C ARG A 498 -42.74 48.67 -7.43
N ARG A 499 -42.69 49.93 -7.88
CA ARG A 499 -41.68 50.91 -7.43
C ARG A 499 -41.73 51.16 -5.93
N ASP A 500 -42.92 51.37 -5.39
CA ASP A 500 -43.11 51.60 -3.95
C ASP A 500 -42.63 50.38 -3.15
N SER A 501 -42.90 49.16 -3.63
CA SER A 501 -42.43 47.92 -3.00
C SER A 501 -40.90 47.74 -3.04
N PHE A 502 -40.24 48.03 -4.16
CA PHE A 502 -38.77 47.98 -4.24
C PHE A 502 -38.11 49.06 -3.38
N ARG A 503 -38.72 50.25 -3.30
CA ARG A 503 -38.24 51.32 -2.41
C ARG A 503 -38.36 50.93 -0.95
N GLU A 504 -39.48 50.37 -0.53
CA GLU A 504 -39.66 49.84 0.82
C GLU A 504 -38.67 48.70 1.12
N ALA A 505 -38.35 47.87 0.13
CA ALA A 505 -37.31 46.86 0.26
C ALA A 505 -35.92 47.48 0.45
N ALA A 506 -35.55 48.47 -0.36
CA ALA A 506 -34.26 49.15 -0.26
C ALA A 506 -34.06 49.84 1.10
N LEU A 507 -35.12 50.48 1.63
CA LEU A 507 -35.10 51.07 2.97
C LEU A 507 -34.91 50.01 4.06
N ARG A 508 -35.61 48.87 3.96
CA ARG A 508 -35.41 47.74 4.89
C ARG A 508 -33.98 47.20 4.85
N VAL A 509 -33.40 47.05 3.65
CA VAL A 509 -32.01 46.61 3.49
C VAL A 509 -31.04 47.59 4.15
N LEU A 510 -31.25 48.90 3.96
CA LEU A 510 -30.45 49.93 4.64
C LEU A 510 -30.56 49.84 6.16
N GLU A 511 -31.76 49.64 6.70
CA GLU A 511 -31.99 49.54 8.14
C GLU A 511 -31.40 48.27 8.76
N GLU A 512 -31.62 47.11 8.14
CA GLU A 512 -31.21 45.80 8.68
C GLU A 512 -29.70 45.55 8.53
N HIS A 513 -29.11 45.97 7.40
CA HIS A 513 -27.71 45.70 7.06
C HIS A 513 -26.82 46.95 7.13
N ALA A 514 -27.23 47.99 7.89
CA ALA A 514 -26.55 49.29 7.95
C ALA A 514 -25.03 49.22 8.20
N TYR A 515 -24.57 48.22 8.94
CA TYR A 515 -23.17 48.04 9.33
C TYR A 515 -22.29 47.45 8.21
N GLU A 516 -22.89 46.77 7.23
CA GLU A 516 -22.18 46.12 6.13
C GLU A 516 -22.06 47.03 4.90
N ILE A 517 -22.80 48.14 4.89
CA ILE A 517 -22.96 49.03 3.74
C ILE A 517 -22.12 50.29 3.96
N ASP A 518 -21.29 50.64 2.96
CA ASP A 518 -20.54 51.90 3.00
C ASP A 518 -21.49 53.11 2.89
N PRO A 519 -21.59 53.96 3.93
CA PRO A 519 -22.48 55.12 3.91
C PRO A 519 -22.14 56.13 2.81
N ILE A 520 -20.88 56.21 2.36
CA ILE A 520 -20.46 57.14 1.32
C ILE A 520 -21.00 56.69 -0.05
N GLU A 521 -20.98 55.37 -0.30
CA GLU A 521 -21.49 54.80 -1.54
C GLU A 521 -23.02 54.87 -1.61
N VAL A 522 -23.72 54.75 -0.48
CA VAL A 522 -25.19 54.90 -0.40
C VAL A 522 -25.63 56.31 -0.79
N LEU A 523 -24.92 57.35 -0.31
CA LEU A 523 -25.24 58.74 -0.63
C LEU A 523 -25.24 59.05 -2.14
N LYS A 524 -24.50 58.26 -2.94
CA LYS A 524 -24.44 58.43 -4.40
C LYS A 524 -25.65 57.83 -5.13
N ILE A 525 -26.35 56.87 -4.51
CA ILE A 525 -27.48 56.16 -5.14
C ILE A 525 -28.83 56.68 -4.66
N ILE A 526 -28.90 57.28 -3.46
CA ILE A 526 -30.18 57.74 -2.89
C ILE A 526 -30.91 58.66 -3.89
N PRO A 527 -32.16 58.32 -4.25
CA PRO A 527 -33.00 59.17 -5.08
C PRO A 527 -33.27 60.56 -4.45
N GLU A 528 -33.31 61.61 -5.25
CA GLU A 528 -33.51 63.00 -4.77
C GLU A 528 -34.89 63.23 -4.12
N ASP A 529 -35.86 62.39 -4.46
CA ASP A 529 -37.23 62.45 -3.93
C ASP A 529 -37.38 61.76 -2.56
N LEU A 530 -36.30 61.26 -1.98
CA LEU A 530 -36.30 60.56 -0.71
C LEU A 530 -36.09 61.52 0.47
N THR A 531 -37.04 61.51 1.42
CA THR A 531 -37.02 62.46 2.54
C THR A 531 -36.04 62.02 3.63
N LEU A 532 -35.43 62.98 4.33
CA LEU A 532 -34.56 62.69 5.48
C LEU A 532 -35.25 61.89 6.58
N GLN A 533 -36.57 62.04 6.72
CA GLN A 533 -37.35 61.28 7.69
C GLN A 533 -37.35 59.78 7.38
N GLN A 534 -37.38 59.39 6.09
CA GLN A 534 -37.33 57.98 5.68
C GLN A 534 -35.97 57.33 5.89
N LEU A 535 -34.89 58.11 5.93
CA LEU A 535 -33.53 57.60 6.19
C LEU A 535 -33.10 57.77 7.65
N LEU A 536 -33.95 58.35 8.50
CA LEU A 536 -33.57 58.70 9.87
C LEU A 536 -33.09 57.48 10.66
N GLN A 537 -33.77 56.34 10.52
CA GLN A 537 -33.43 55.10 11.20
C GLN A 537 -32.07 54.53 10.73
N TYR A 538 -31.79 54.60 9.42
CA TYR A 538 -30.49 54.24 8.87
C TYR A 538 -29.38 55.16 9.37
N TYR A 539 -29.58 56.48 9.38
CA TYR A 539 -28.57 57.42 9.87
C TYR A 539 -28.30 57.26 11.38
N GLN A 540 -29.33 56.92 12.15
CA GLN A 540 -29.21 56.63 13.58
C GLN A 540 -28.36 55.39 13.88
N SER A 541 -28.27 54.41 12.97
CA SER A 541 -27.43 53.23 13.13
C SER A 541 -26.03 53.40 12.53
N VAL A 542 -25.91 53.94 11.31
CA VAL A 542 -24.64 54.01 10.58
C VAL A 542 -23.68 55.08 11.10
N VAL A 543 -24.19 56.22 11.61
CA VAL A 543 -23.34 57.30 12.14
C VAL A 543 -22.61 56.86 13.43
N PRO A 544 -23.29 56.32 14.46
CA PRO A 544 -22.58 55.79 15.62
C PRO A 544 -21.60 54.68 15.26
N HIS A 545 -21.98 53.77 14.35
CA HIS A 545 -21.11 52.68 13.91
C HIS A 545 -19.83 53.17 13.24
N SER A 546 -19.94 54.05 12.25
CA SER A 546 -18.78 54.62 11.55
C SER A 546 -17.85 55.37 12.52
N THR A 547 -18.40 56.08 13.51
CA THR A 547 -17.57 56.72 14.54
C THR A 547 -16.85 55.70 15.44
N ASN A 548 -17.48 54.58 15.77
CA ASN A 548 -16.85 53.50 16.54
C ASN A 548 -15.75 52.81 15.74
N VAL A 549 -15.99 52.45 14.48
CA VAL A 549 -14.97 51.86 13.59
C VAL A 549 -13.76 52.77 13.47
N MET A 550 -13.97 54.09 13.29
CA MET A 550 -12.88 55.06 13.27
C MET A 550 -12.10 55.15 14.60
N ARG A 551 -12.79 55.09 15.74
CA ARG A 551 -12.14 55.09 17.06
C ARG A 551 -11.32 53.83 17.27
N GLU A 552 -11.87 52.66 16.92
CA GLU A 552 -11.18 51.37 17.01
C GLU A 552 -9.94 51.34 16.12
N ALA A 553 -10.06 51.73 14.85
CA ALA A 553 -8.91 51.81 13.94
C ALA A 553 -7.83 52.77 14.47
N ARG A 554 -8.22 53.89 15.11
CA ARG A 554 -7.26 54.81 15.75
C ARG A 554 -6.55 54.16 16.95
N ILE A 555 -7.26 53.37 17.75
CA ILE A 555 -6.70 52.62 18.88
C ILE A 555 -5.74 51.55 18.38
N GLN A 556 -6.15 50.71 17.42
CA GLN A 556 -5.32 49.68 16.82
C GLN A 556 -4.04 50.28 16.21
N ARG A 557 -4.16 51.37 15.45
CA ARG A 557 -3.00 52.10 14.92
C ARG A 557 -2.09 52.60 16.04
N GLY A 558 -2.64 53.10 17.14
CA GLY A 558 -1.88 53.51 18.32
C GLY A 558 -1.14 52.35 18.97
N MET A 559 -1.79 51.20 19.14
CA MET A 559 -1.20 49.98 19.71
C MET A 559 -0.07 49.44 18.82
N GLU A 560 -0.29 49.35 17.51
CA GLU A 560 0.74 48.92 16.56
C GLU A 560 1.92 49.89 16.51
N GLN A 561 1.66 51.20 16.64
CA GLN A 561 2.72 52.19 16.74
C GLN A 561 3.54 52.01 18.03
N VAL A 562 2.90 51.70 19.16
CA VAL A 562 3.61 51.39 20.42
C VAL A 562 4.45 50.12 20.27
N ARG A 563 3.88 49.04 19.72
CA ARG A 563 4.59 47.78 19.45
C ARG A 563 5.79 47.99 18.55
N THR A 564 5.61 48.73 17.45
CA THR A 564 6.69 49.11 16.53
C THR A 564 7.77 49.90 17.25
N ASN A 565 7.40 50.84 18.13
CA ASN A 565 8.36 51.60 18.91
C ASN A 565 9.10 50.74 19.95
N GLN A 566 8.44 49.75 20.56
CA GLN A 566 9.08 48.78 21.47
C GLN A 566 10.09 47.92 20.72
N LEU A 567 9.69 47.29 19.60
CA LEU A 567 10.59 46.52 18.75
C LEU A 567 11.77 47.35 18.25
N ARG A 568 11.56 48.62 17.90
CA ARG A 568 12.65 49.54 17.55
C ARG A 568 13.59 49.81 18.71
N ARG A 569 13.08 49.92 19.95
CA ARG A 569 13.92 50.09 21.15
C ARG A 569 14.71 48.84 21.45
N GLU A 570 14.09 47.66 21.37
CA GLU A 570 14.77 46.37 21.53
C GLU A 570 15.85 46.18 20.47
N LEU A 571 15.50 46.42 19.20
CA LEU A 571 16.45 46.39 18.09
C LEU A 571 17.60 47.39 18.30
N ASN A 572 17.32 48.61 18.77
CA ASN A 572 18.37 49.57 19.11
C ASN A 572 19.20 49.12 20.32
N SER A 573 18.59 48.44 21.30
CA SER A 573 19.30 47.88 22.45
C SER A 573 20.24 46.75 22.04
N ILE A 574 19.84 45.92 21.07
CA ILE A 574 20.69 44.86 20.51
C ILE A 574 21.73 45.46 19.55
N LYS A 575 21.39 46.49 18.76
CA LYS A 575 22.38 47.21 17.92
C LYS A 575 23.44 47.93 18.75
N ASN A 576 23.05 48.46 19.91
CA ASN A 576 23.94 49.16 20.82
C ASN A 576 24.55 48.25 21.90
N SER A 577 24.20 46.97 21.96
CA SER A 577 24.98 46.05 22.78
C SER A 577 26.35 45.91 22.14
N TYR A 578 27.36 45.80 22.98
CA TYR A 578 28.73 45.59 22.56
C TYR A 578 29.39 44.74 23.61
N VAL A 579 30.34 43.92 23.19
CA VAL A 579 31.09 43.03 24.05
C VAL A 579 32.49 43.58 24.12
N ILE A 580 32.93 43.96 25.31
CA ILE A 580 34.33 44.33 25.55
C ILE A 580 35.12 43.04 25.75
N VAL A 581 36.20 42.89 25.02
CA VAL A 581 37.18 41.82 25.20
C VAL A 581 38.43 42.44 25.79
N ASN A 582 38.87 41.92 26.93
CA ASN A 582 40.12 42.34 27.55
C ASN A 582 41.28 41.51 26.96
N GLY A 583 42.49 42.07 26.91
CA GLY A 583 43.65 41.36 26.36
C GLY A 583 43.93 40.04 27.09
N GLY A 584 44.03 38.94 26.33
CA GLY A 584 44.30 37.59 26.84
C GLY A 584 43.09 36.65 26.97
N GLU A 585 41.89 37.11 26.59
CA GLU A 585 40.71 36.23 26.52
C GLU A 585 40.79 35.29 25.31
N THR A 586 40.51 34.00 25.52
CA THR A 586 40.62 32.94 24.51
C THR A 586 39.26 32.37 24.11
N CYS A 587 39.17 31.88 22.88
CA CYS A 587 37.98 31.21 22.39
C CYS A 587 37.72 29.89 23.12
N ALA A 588 36.48 29.69 23.59
CA ALA A 588 36.10 28.49 24.35
C ALA A 588 36.20 27.16 23.56
N VAL A 589 36.32 27.22 22.23
CA VAL A 589 36.37 26.04 21.34
C VAL A 589 37.79 25.75 20.86
N CYS A 590 38.53 26.76 20.37
CA CYS A 590 39.89 26.56 19.83
C CYS A 590 41.01 26.96 20.80
N GLY A 591 40.72 27.68 21.88
CA GLY A 591 41.71 28.11 22.86
C GLY A 591 42.66 29.23 22.40
N GLU A 592 42.50 29.76 21.18
CA GLU A 592 43.30 30.89 20.67
C GLU A 592 42.79 32.23 21.21
N GLU A 593 43.70 33.20 21.44
CA GLU A 593 43.37 34.58 21.84
C GLU A 593 42.71 35.36 20.69
N PHE A 594 41.71 36.18 21.02
CA PHE A 594 41.02 37.03 20.05
C PHE A 594 41.90 38.20 19.58
N ARG A 595 42.00 38.38 18.26
CA ARG A 595 42.72 39.50 17.62
C ARG A 595 41.76 40.59 17.15
N GLN A 596 42.34 41.74 16.78
CA GLN A 596 41.59 42.95 16.46
C GLN A 596 40.66 42.84 15.23
N ASP A 597 40.93 41.90 14.33
CA ASP A 597 40.18 41.68 13.09
C ASP A 597 39.27 40.42 13.16
N ASP A 598 39.21 39.73 14.30
CA ASP A 598 38.45 38.49 14.43
C ASP A 598 36.94 38.77 14.66
N CYS A 599 36.09 38.08 13.90
CA CYS A 599 34.63 38.09 14.12
C CYS A 599 34.25 37.08 15.22
N MET A 600 33.47 37.53 16.20
CA MET A 600 33.09 36.75 17.38
C MET A 600 31.59 36.54 17.46
N VAL A 601 31.22 35.38 18.01
CA VAL A 601 29.84 35.00 18.32
C VAL A 601 29.79 34.62 19.80
N ILE A 602 28.70 34.96 20.48
CA ILE A 602 28.41 34.45 21.83
C ILE A 602 27.43 33.29 21.69
N ASP A 603 27.75 32.13 22.25
CA ASP A 603 26.84 30.98 22.23
C ASP A 603 25.66 31.14 23.21
N GLY A 604 24.68 30.23 23.17
CA GLY A 604 23.52 30.24 24.08
C GLY A 604 23.86 30.07 25.58
N GLU A 605 25.13 29.83 25.93
CA GLU A 605 25.65 29.73 27.30
C GLU A 605 26.57 30.91 27.69
N ASP A 606 26.50 32.02 26.94
CA ASP A 606 27.26 33.27 27.15
C ASP A 606 28.79 33.14 26.97
N LYS A 607 29.25 32.11 26.22
CA LYS A 607 30.68 31.88 25.95
C LYS A 607 31.11 32.55 24.65
N LYS A 608 32.27 33.22 24.69
CA LYS A 608 32.88 33.89 23.53
C LYS A 608 33.56 32.86 22.61
N VAL A 609 33.14 32.79 21.36
CA VAL A 609 33.71 31.90 20.34
C VAL A 609 34.01 32.63 19.04
N HIS A 610 35.01 32.17 18.29
CA HIS A 610 35.22 32.64 16.92
C HIS A 610 34.03 32.21 16.04
N GLU A 611 33.64 33.05 15.09
CA GLU A 611 32.58 32.73 14.11
C GLU A 611 32.84 31.39 13.41
N ARG A 612 34.08 31.16 12.97
CA ARG A 612 34.54 29.91 12.34
C ARG A 612 34.50 28.67 13.24
N CYS A 613 34.42 28.86 14.57
CA CYS A 613 34.40 27.77 15.54
C CYS A 613 32.98 27.44 16.04
N CYS A 614 31.96 28.16 15.55
CA CYS A 614 30.56 27.90 15.86
C CYS A 614 30.05 26.72 15.02
N CYS A 615 30.20 25.49 15.53
CA CYS A 615 29.74 24.28 14.85
C CYS A 615 28.34 23.86 15.37
N LYS A 616 27.26 24.30 14.70
CA LYS A 616 25.97 23.58 14.60
C LYS A 616 25.03 24.26 13.59
N GLU A 617 24.58 23.48 12.60
CA GLU A 617 23.56 23.79 11.59
C GLU A 617 22.13 23.98 12.19
N LYS A 618 21.96 24.78 13.24
CA LYS A 618 20.62 25.21 13.66
C LYS A 618 20.54 26.72 13.53
N GLU A 619 19.92 27.13 12.42
CA GLU A 619 19.37 28.46 12.18
C GLU A 619 20.28 29.60 12.64
N ILE A 620 21.37 29.79 11.91
CA ILE A 620 21.89 31.14 11.71
C ILE A 620 20.85 31.82 10.82
N GLU A 621 19.75 32.31 11.39
CA GLU A 621 19.03 33.41 10.78
C GLU A 621 20.05 34.54 10.68
N VAL A 622 20.56 34.67 9.47
CA VAL A 622 21.47 35.71 9.06
C VAL A 622 20.77 37.05 9.30
N LEU A 623 20.93 37.60 10.50
CA LEU A 623 20.72 39.01 10.80
C LEU A 623 21.89 39.78 10.17
N ASN A 624 21.89 39.83 8.83
CA ASN A 624 22.94 40.47 8.00
C ASN A 624 23.12 41.98 8.26
N ASP A 625 22.38 42.59 9.20
CA ASP A 625 22.40 44.01 9.53
C ASP A 625 22.64 44.33 11.02
N LEU A 626 23.00 43.33 11.85
CA LEU A 626 23.28 43.49 13.28
C LEU A 626 24.73 43.17 13.62
N PHE A 627 25.66 43.91 13.01
CA PHE A 627 27.06 43.92 13.45
C PHE A 627 27.17 44.58 14.84
N LEU A 628 27.37 43.77 15.87
CA LEU A 628 27.83 44.26 17.17
C LEU A 628 29.19 44.94 16.98
N ARG A 629 29.31 46.23 17.35
CA ARG A 629 30.58 46.94 17.30
C ARG A 629 31.49 46.45 18.43
N VAL A 630 32.51 45.67 18.09
CA VAL A 630 33.55 45.23 19.04
C VAL A 630 34.57 46.35 19.21
N TYR A 631 34.79 46.80 20.44
CA TYR A 631 35.89 47.69 20.80
C TYR A 631 36.86 46.93 21.71
N LEU A 632 38.10 46.77 21.25
CA LEU A 632 39.21 46.29 22.08
C LEU A 632 39.83 47.47 22.82
N GLN A 633 39.79 47.43 24.15
CA GLN A 633 40.56 48.35 24.98
C GLN A 633 42.00 47.84 25.08
N LYS A 634 42.96 48.69 24.71
CA LYS A 634 44.40 48.42 24.86
C LYS A 634 44.84 48.45 26.31
#